data_AF-A0A7L3UYE0-F1
#
_entry.id   AF-A0A7L3UYE0-F1
#
_cell.length_a   1.000
_cell.length_b   1.000
_cell.length_c   1.000
_cell.angle_alpha   90.00
_cell.angle_beta   90.00
_cell.angle_gamma   90.00
#
_symmetry.space_group_name_H-M   'P 1'
#
loop_
_entity.id
_entity.type
_entity.pdbx_description
1 polymer ?
#
loop_
_entity_poly.entity_id
_entity_poly.type
_entity_poly.pdbx_seq_one_letter_code
_entity_poly.pdbx_strand_id
1 'polypeptide(L)'
;LRSLIFFCLPVWAEAASMYGEILSPNYPQAYPNYANETWHIRVPLGYGIHLYFTHLDLEPSQDCEYDFVKILSGGYVEGVLCGQKKPPAPGSRIVEEFRVPYNSLTMRFQSDFSNEERFTGFAAYYVAVDLDECMDFVDEPCSHYCNNYIGGYFCSCPPDYFLYEDNKTCGVNCSGNVFTEPTGEISSPNYPSQYPENSRCDYRVALSPGYSVVLTIRSGDFDVEPADSNGICHDSLTIVSGKQHFGPYCGNKFPGPSEIKTRNNILDIIFQTDQGIQHRGWKIRYYGDPVTCPMSVISNSVLDPKKDRYILKDIVKVTCVEGYEIVTQRDSITSFLSSCEENGGWSNSHLSCVPVNCGDPPHVDNAQASYISELQEPLYTAAVRYECEAPYYTLENKGHAIYRCSASGEWVNEEMGTKLPKCVPVCGVPSNPIQDTGRIFGGTRAEKGNFPWQVYFNNPRASGVLISDRWVMTAAHVLEGYDKPTMYAGVINVRRDFLTQEAEKLIPEASFIHPGWKEEPAESRVDFDNDIALLKLRAPVKMGPDISPICLPGKSPEYELEEGTLGYIAGWGRREKGKLPADLFKAQIPVVNMDKCRSVKPDGFDDSVVYVFTDNMICAGGGKDSCQGDSGGAYAIQDPLNATRYYVAGLISWGPKCGTFGLYTKVVRYLDWITETMHQHE
;
A
#
# COMPACT_ATOMS: atom_id res chain seq x y z
N LEU A 1 -49.60 27.97 -75.16
CA LEU A 1 -50.32 29.22 -75.47
C LEU A 1 -51.35 29.51 -74.38
N ARG A 2 -51.07 30.46 -73.49
CA ARG A 2 -52.08 31.27 -72.79
C ARG A 2 -51.38 32.54 -72.33
N SER A 3 -51.82 33.65 -72.91
CA SER A 3 -51.31 35.01 -72.73
C SER A 3 -51.28 35.43 -71.27
N LEU A 4 -50.15 35.96 -70.81
CA LEU A 4 -50.11 36.94 -69.74
C LEU A 4 -49.75 38.29 -70.36
N ILE A 5 -50.71 39.19 -70.21
CA ILE A 5 -50.75 40.55 -70.73
C ILE A 5 -49.71 41.37 -69.95
N PHE A 6 -48.70 41.88 -70.65
CA PHE A 6 -47.80 42.91 -70.12
C PHE A 6 -48.61 44.21 -69.97
N PHE A 7 -49.08 44.50 -68.76
CA PHE A 7 -49.48 45.85 -68.39
C PHE A 7 -48.20 46.66 -68.19
N CYS A 8 -47.72 47.27 -69.28
CA CYS A 8 -46.71 48.31 -69.22
C CYS A 8 -47.43 49.59 -68.76
N LEU A 9 -47.55 49.77 -67.44
CA LEU A 9 -47.88 51.07 -66.87
C LEU A 9 -46.68 52.00 -67.13
N PRO A 10 -46.85 53.15 -67.80
CA PRO A 10 -45.79 54.14 -67.83
C PRO A 10 -45.70 54.70 -66.41
N VAL A 11 -44.73 54.20 -65.63
CA VAL A 11 -44.26 54.93 -64.45
C VAL A 11 -43.58 56.17 -65.01
N TRP A 12 -44.32 57.27 -65.06
CA TRP A 12 -43.73 58.60 -65.09
C TRP A 12 -43.02 58.79 -63.75
N ALA A 13 -41.80 58.28 -63.66
CA ALA A 13 -40.86 58.69 -62.65
C ALA A 13 -40.41 60.10 -63.06
N GLU A 14 -41.06 61.13 -62.51
CA GLU A 14 -40.44 62.45 -62.43
C GLU A 14 -39.12 62.25 -61.69
N ALA A 15 -38.00 62.24 -62.42
CA ALA A 15 -36.69 62.16 -61.83
C ALA A 15 -36.52 63.38 -60.93
N ALA A 16 -36.56 63.16 -59.61
CA ALA A 16 -36.29 64.18 -58.60
C ALA A 16 -34.89 64.77 -58.87
N SER A 17 -34.83 66.06 -59.19
CA SER A 17 -33.57 66.71 -59.57
C SER A 17 -32.66 66.87 -58.36
N MET A 18 -31.37 66.55 -58.52
CA MET A 18 -30.35 66.69 -57.46
C MET A 18 -29.94 68.14 -57.21
N TYR A 19 -30.26 69.05 -58.13
CA TYR A 19 -30.07 70.49 -57.98
C TYR A 19 -31.06 71.24 -58.86
N GLY A 20 -31.26 72.51 -58.61
CA GLY A 20 -32.04 73.34 -59.50
C GLY A 20 -31.95 74.82 -59.18
N GLU A 21 -32.38 75.62 -60.14
CA GLU A 21 -32.48 77.07 -60.03
C GLU A 21 -33.96 77.45 -60.03
N ILE A 22 -34.32 78.38 -59.15
CA ILE A 22 -35.66 78.92 -59.04
C ILE A 22 -35.57 80.44 -59.05
N LEU A 23 -36.26 81.03 -60.01
CA LEU A 23 -36.29 82.47 -60.23
C LEU A 23 -37.70 82.99 -60.00
N SER A 24 -37.82 84.20 -59.46
CA SER A 24 -39.11 84.91 -59.48
C SER A 24 -39.55 85.16 -60.93
N PRO A 25 -40.87 85.29 -61.19
CA PRO A 25 -41.36 85.66 -62.52
C PRO A 25 -40.68 86.92 -63.06
N ASN A 26 -40.29 86.88 -64.34
CA ASN A 26 -39.58 87.95 -65.05
C ASN A 26 -38.15 88.28 -64.60
N TYR A 27 -37.57 87.59 -63.60
CA TYR A 27 -36.19 87.85 -63.17
C TYR A 27 -35.21 87.86 -64.36
N PRO A 28 -34.32 88.86 -64.51
CA PRO A 28 -33.97 89.92 -63.54
C PRO A 28 -34.79 91.21 -63.65
N GLN A 29 -35.88 91.23 -64.42
CA GLN A 29 -36.83 92.34 -64.46
C GLN A 29 -37.80 92.27 -63.28
N ALA A 30 -38.54 93.37 -63.07
CA ALA A 30 -39.50 93.44 -61.98
C ALA A 30 -40.60 92.37 -62.11
N TYR A 31 -40.92 91.74 -60.99
CA TYR A 31 -41.99 90.73 -60.93
C TYR A 31 -43.37 91.40 -61.09
N PRO A 32 -44.38 90.68 -61.61
CA PRO A 32 -45.72 91.24 -61.83
C PRO A 32 -46.50 91.33 -60.51
N ASN A 33 -47.44 92.28 -60.43
CA ASN A 33 -48.43 92.31 -59.33
C ASN A 33 -49.30 91.06 -59.38
N TYR A 34 -49.82 90.64 -58.23
CA TYR A 34 -50.63 89.44 -58.04
C TYR A 34 -49.96 88.12 -58.46
N ALA A 35 -48.62 88.06 -58.46
CA ALA A 35 -47.90 86.82 -58.69
C ALA A 35 -48.18 85.83 -57.54
N ASN A 36 -48.40 84.55 -57.86
CA ASN A 36 -48.53 83.50 -56.86
C ASN A 36 -47.98 82.20 -57.43
N GLU A 37 -46.73 81.91 -57.09
CA GLU A 37 -45.99 80.77 -57.60
C GLU A 37 -45.62 79.83 -56.46
N THR A 38 -45.65 78.53 -56.71
CA THR A 38 -45.26 77.52 -55.71
C THR A 38 -44.40 76.45 -56.37
N TRP A 39 -43.25 76.18 -55.78
CA TRP A 39 -42.31 75.15 -56.20
C TRP A 39 -42.24 74.05 -55.15
N HIS A 40 -42.53 72.82 -55.58
CA HIS A 40 -42.33 71.62 -54.76
C HIS A 40 -41.00 70.99 -55.14
N ILE A 41 -40.01 71.15 -54.28
CA ILE A 41 -38.69 70.56 -54.43
C ILE A 41 -38.71 69.21 -53.75
N ARG A 42 -38.38 68.16 -54.51
CA ARG A 42 -38.17 66.81 -53.99
C ARG A 42 -36.82 66.31 -54.48
N VAL A 43 -36.06 65.74 -53.57
CA VAL A 43 -34.81 65.02 -53.83
C VAL A 43 -35.01 63.54 -53.48
N PRO A 44 -34.14 62.63 -53.96
CA PRO A 44 -34.23 61.21 -53.61
C PRO A 44 -34.20 60.97 -52.08
N LEU A 45 -34.72 59.82 -51.63
CA LEU A 45 -34.56 59.37 -50.24
C LEU A 45 -33.06 59.17 -49.94
N GLY A 46 -32.64 59.43 -48.70
CA GLY A 46 -31.22 59.47 -48.29
C GLY A 46 -30.57 60.85 -48.46
N TYR A 47 -31.31 61.86 -48.94
CA TYR A 47 -30.80 63.23 -49.10
C TYR A 47 -31.65 64.26 -48.36
N GLY A 48 -30.99 65.26 -47.80
CA GLY A 48 -31.56 66.53 -47.39
C GLY A 48 -31.48 67.58 -48.51
N ILE A 49 -32.12 68.74 -48.30
CA ILE A 49 -32.15 69.86 -49.26
C ILE A 49 -31.39 71.04 -48.67
N HIS A 50 -30.37 71.51 -49.37
CA HIS A 50 -29.73 72.80 -49.11
C HIS A 50 -30.23 73.82 -50.13
N LEU A 51 -31.06 74.76 -49.68
CA LEU A 51 -31.62 75.86 -50.47
C LEU A 51 -30.90 77.15 -50.11
N TYR A 52 -30.44 77.92 -51.09
CA TYR A 52 -29.81 79.21 -50.85
C TYR A 52 -30.19 80.25 -51.91
N PHE A 53 -30.32 81.50 -51.47
CA PHE A 53 -30.64 82.64 -52.32
C PHE A 53 -29.35 83.37 -52.69
N THR A 54 -29.21 83.76 -53.95
CA THR A 54 -28.10 84.62 -54.41
C THR A 54 -28.52 86.06 -54.65
N HIS A 55 -29.82 86.27 -54.87
CA HIS A 55 -30.43 87.58 -55.01
C HIS A 55 -31.82 87.56 -54.37
N LEU A 56 -32.15 88.62 -53.63
CA LEU A 56 -33.46 88.81 -53.03
C LEU A 56 -33.74 90.31 -52.88
N ASP A 57 -34.74 90.77 -53.61
CA ASP A 57 -35.18 92.15 -53.72
C ASP A 57 -36.70 92.16 -53.95
N LEU A 58 -37.44 92.18 -52.84
CA LEU A 58 -38.91 92.19 -52.78
C LEU A 58 -39.40 93.41 -52.03
N GLU A 59 -40.67 93.76 -52.18
CA GLU A 59 -41.31 94.81 -51.39
C GLU A 59 -41.12 94.54 -49.87
N PRO A 60 -40.58 95.49 -49.10
CA PRO A 60 -40.45 95.33 -47.66
C PRO A 60 -41.76 95.66 -46.95
N SER A 61 -42.24 94.74 -46.10
CA SER A 61 -43.37 95.00 -45.20
C SER A 61 -43.15 94.40 -43.82
N GLN A 62 -43.93 94.84 -42.84
CA GLN A 62 -43.88 94.25 -41.50
C GLN A 62 -44.33 92.79 -41.59
N ASP A 63 -43.53 91.88 -41.03
CA ASP A 63 -43.74 90.42 -41.06
C ASP A 63 -43.93 89.82 -42.48
N CYS A 64 -43.49 90.54 -43.52
CA CYS A 64 -43.64 90.15 -44.92
C CYS A 64 -45.09 89.87 -45.32
N GLU A 65 -46.03 90.70 -44.83
CA GLU A 65 -47.47 90.58 -45.11
C GLU A 65 -47.89 90.88 -46.57
N TYR A 66 -47.06 91.58 -47.35
CA TYR A 66 -47.38 91.98 -48.72
C TYR A 66 -46.72 90.99 -49.68
N ASP A 67 -45.48 91.27 -50.09
CA ASP A 67 -44.70 90.41 -50.97
C ASP A 67 -43.75 89.51 -50.17
N PHE A 68 -43.81 88.20 -50.40
CA PHE A 68 -42.96 87.26 -49.64
C PHE A 68 -42.60 86.00 -50.41
N VAL A 69 -41.47 85.41 -50.00
CA VAL A 69 -41.12 84.01 -50.27
C VAL A 69 -41.17 83.23 -48.97
N LYS A 70 -42.01 82.21 -48.89
CA LYS A 70 -42.18 81.34 -47.74
C LYS A 70 -41.63 79.95 -48.04
N ILE A 71 -40.80 79.44 -47.14
CA ILE A 71 -40.15 78.13 -47.21
C ILE A 71 -40.80 77.21 -46.18
N LEU A 72 -41.24 76.03 -46.61
CA LEU A 72 -41.95 75.05 -45.80
C LEU A 72 -41.29 73.67 -45.95
N SER A 73 -41.04 72.98 -44.84
CA SER A 73 -40.64 71.56 -44.85
C SER A 73 -41.32 70.79 -43.72
N GLY A 74 -41.73 69.54 -43.99
CA GLY A 74 -42.31 68.66 -42.96
C GLY A 74 -43.55 69.21 -42.21
N GLY A 75 -44.24 70.22 -42.75
CA GLY A 75 -45.36 70.92 -42.10
C GLY A 75 -44.95 72.14 -41.26
N TYR A 76 -43.67 72.45 -41.14
CA TYR A 76 -43.12 73.61 -40.45
C TYR A 76 -42.73 74.71 -41.44
N VAL A 77 -42.75 75.97 -40.98
CA VAL A 77 -42.25 77.13 -41.74
C VAL A 77 -40.77 77.29 -41.39
N GLU A 78 -39.89 77.02 -42.35
CA GLU A 78 -38.43 77.18 -42.21
C GLU A 78 -38.04 78.66 -42.22
N GLY A 79 -38.73 79.48 -43.03
CA GLY A 79 -38.50 80.91 -43.11
C GLY A 79 -39.49 81.66 -44.01
N VAL A 80 -39.63 82.96 -43.79
CA VAL A 80 -40.40 83.89 -44.63
C VAL A 80 -39.52 85.10 -44.95
N LEU A 81 -39.37 85.42 -46.23
CA LEU A 81 -38.41 86.40 -46.74
C LEU A 81 -39.10 87.50 -47.53
N CYS A 82 -38.73 88.76 -47.28
CA CYS A 82 -39.12 89.96 -48.03
C CYS A 82 -38.04 91.05 -47.90
N GLY A 83 -38.20 92.18 -48.59
CA GLY A 83 -37.24 93.27 -48.62
C GLY A 83 -35.96 92.94 -49.41
N GLN A 84 -35.06 93.92 -49.50
CA GLN A 84 -33.75 93.73 -50.12
C GLN A 84 -32.74 93.16 -49.11
N LYS A 85 -32.18 91.98 -49.40
CA LYS A 85 -31.12 91.36 -48.56
C LYS A 85 -29.74 91.56 -49.18
N LYS A 86 -28.75 91.76 -48.32
CA LYS A 86 -27.33 91.82 -48.71
C LYS A 86 -26.59 90.60 -48.14
N PRO A 87 -25.53 90.12 -48.81
CA PRO A 87 -24.74 89.01 -48.30
C PRO A 87 -24.22 89.30 -46.89
N PRO A 88 -24.27 88.34 -45.97
CA PRO A 88 -23.84 88.53 -44.58
C PRO A 88 -22.33 88.79 -44.43
N ALA A 89 -21.51 88.44 -45.43
CA ALA A 89 -20.06 88.66 -45.41
C ALA A 89 -19.53 89.27 -46.73
N PRO A 90 -18.50 90.14 -46.68
CA PRO A 90 -17.87 90.69 -47.89
C PRO A 90 -17.27 89.57 -48.76
N GLY A 91 -17.81 89.37 -49.96
CA GLY A 91 -17.37 88.33 -50.91
C GLY A 91 -18.27 87.09 -51.00
N SER A 92 -19.28 86.94 -50.13
CA SER A 92 -20.31 85.91 -50.29
C SER A 92 -21.29 86.30 -51.40
N ARG A 93 -21.69 85.32 -52.22
CA ARG A 93 -22.79 85.46 -53.19
C ARG A 93 -24.14 85.04 -52.61
N ILE A 94 -24.15 84.33 -51.49
CA ILE A 94 -25.36 83.83 -50.84
C ILE A 94 -25.88 84.92 -49.91
N VAL A 95 -27.16 85.28 -50.04
CA VAL A 95 -27.83 86.28 -49.21
C VAL A 95 -28.64 85.66 -48.06
N GLU A 96 -29.10 84.41 -48.23
CA GLU A 96 -29.84 83.64 -47.23
C GLU A 96 -29.75 82.14 -47.57
N GLU A 97 -29.73 81.23 -46.58
CA GLU A 97 -29.69 79.79 -46.81
C GLU A 97 -30.50 78.97 -45.80
N PHE A 98 -30.97 77.80 -46.22
CA PHE A 98 -31.74 76.84 -45.42
C PHE A 98 -31.19 75.43 -45.67
N ARG A 99 -30.90 74.70 -44.59
CA ARG A 99 -30.50 73.28 -44.65
C ARG A 99 -31.56 72.45 -43.99
N VAL A 100 -32.20 71.60 -44.78
CA VAL A 100 -33.36 70.85 -44.37
C VAL A 100 -33.03 69.35 -44.46
N PRO A 101 -33.10 68.58 -43.36
CA PRO A 101 -32.74 67.17 -43.33
C PRO A 101 -33.83 66.25 -43.92
N TYR A 102 -34.82 66.84 -44.60
CA TYR A 102 -35.92 66.13 -45.25
C TYR A 102 -35.74 66.16 -46.77
N ASN A 103 -36.19 65.11 -47.43
CA ASN A 103 -36.08 64.98 -48.89
C ASN A 103 -37.13 65.79 -49.67
N SER A 104 -37.91 66.64 -48.99
CA SER A 104 -38.92 67.50 -49.63
C SER A 104 -39.05 68.87 -48.98
N LEU A 105 -39.25 69.88 -49.81
CA LEU A 105 -39.39 71.29 -49.42
C LEU A 105 -40.34 72.00 -50.37
N THR A 106 -41.16 72.90 -49.85
CA THR A 106 -42.08 73.73 -50.65
C THR A 106 -41.72 75.20 -50.49
N MET A 107 -41.48 75.88 -51.62
CA MET A 107 -41.23 77.31 -51.66
C MET A 107 -42.40 78.01 -52.33
N ARG A 108 -42.96 79.06 -51.71
CA ARG A 108 -44.10 79.81 -52.23
C ARG A 108 -43.77 81.30 -52.31
N PHE A 109 -43.87 81.86 -53.50
CA PHE A 109 -43.76 83.30 -53.74
C PHE A 109 -45.15 83.90 -53.95
N GLN A 110 -45.45 85.00 -53.27
CA GLN A 110 -46.69 85.74 -53.46
C GLN A 110 -46.39 87.23 -53.50
N SER A 111 -47.02 87.95 -54.45
CA SER A 111 -47.01 89.40 -54.49
C SER A 111 -48.43 89.99 -54.42
N ASP A 112 -48.54 91.20 -53.90
CA ASP A 112 -49.79 91.91 -53.69
C ASP A 112 -50.25 92.70 -54.94
N PHE A 113 -51.17 93.67 -54.78
CA PHE A 113 -51.68 94.47 -55.89
C PHE A 113 -50.77 95.63 -56.33
N SER A 114 -49.70 95.95 -55.58
CA SER A 114 -49.01 97.23 -55.62
C SER A 114 -47.47 97.09 -55.61
N ASN A 115 -46.85 97.02 -56.79
CA ASN A 115 -45.42 97.32 -56.94
C ASN A 115 -45.20 98.75 -57.46
N GLU A 116 -45.34 99.76 -56.59
CA GLU A 116 -45.04 101.16 -56.98
C GLU A 116 -43.54 101.38 -57.25
N GLU A 117 -42.67 100.66 -56.53
CA GLU A 117 -41.23 100.59 -56.76
C GLU A 117 -40.85 99.37 -57.63
N ARG A 118 -39.72 99.46 -58.34
CA ARG A 118 -39.26 98.38 -59.23
C ARG A 118 -38.37 97.38 -58.48
N PHE A 119 -38.99 96.40 -57.84
CA PHE A 119 -38.28 95.28 -57.18
C PHE A 119 -37.97 94.15 -58.16
N THR A 120 -36.72 93.70 -58.18
CA THR A 120 -36.21 92.76 -59.19
C THR A 120 -36.48 91.28 -58.90
N GLY A 121 -37.00 90.96 -57.71
CA GLY A 121 -37.39 89.60 -57.34
C GLY A 121 -36.27 88.79 -56.68
N PHE A 122 -36.18 87.49 -56.98
CA PHE A 122 -35.20 86.60 -56.37
C PHE A 122 -34.62 85.56 -57.32
N ALA A 123 -33.42 85.09 -56.97
CA ALA A 123 -32.77 83.94 -57.58
C ALA A 123 -32.27 82.98 -56.49
N ALA A 124 -32.84 81.78 -56.45
CA ALA A 124 -32.54 80.74 -55.48
C ALA A 124 -32.01 79.48 -56.18
N TYR A 125 -31.15 78.74 -55.49
CA TYR A 125 -30.64 77.46 -55.93
C TYR A 125 -30.82 76.43 -54.83
N TYR A 126 -31.15 75.20 -55.20
CA TYR A 126 -31.15 74.08 -54.27
C TYR A 126 -30.20 72.99 -54.74
N VAL A 127 -29.64 72.24 -53.78
CA VAL A 127 -28.84 71.05 -54.02
C VAL A 127 -29.19 69.96 -52.99
N ALA A 128 -29.23 68.72 -53.46
CA ALA A 128 -29.38 67.53 -52.62
C ALA A 128 -28.07 67.27 -51.88
N VAL A 129 -28.15 67.09 -50.57
CA VAL A 129 -27.01 66.80 -49.69
C VAL A 129 -27.22 65.43 -49.08
N ASP A 130 -26.25 64.54 -49.23
CA ASP A 130 -26.25 63.20 -48.63
C ASP A 130 -26.44 63.28 -47.11
N LEU A 131 -27.31 62.45 -46.54
CA LEU A 131 -27.48 62.33 -45.10
C LEU A 131 -26.52 61.25 -44.60
N ASP A 132 -25.78 61.49 -43.52
CA ASP A 132 -24.94 60.45 -42.93
C ASP A 132 -25.75 59.69 -41.88
N GLU A 133 -26.42 58.61 -42.28
CA GLU A 133 -27.25 57.84 -41.34
C GLU A 133 -26.45 57.23 -40.18
N CYS A 134 -25.14 57.08 -40.32
CA CYS A 134 -24.27 56.58 -39.26
C CYS A 134 -23.96 57.63 -38.17
N MET A 135 -24.14 58.93 -38.44
CA MET A 135 -23.88 60.01 -37.48
C MET A 135 -25.14 60.81 -37.11
N ASP A 136 -26.03 61.05 -38.06
CA ASP A 136 -27.13 62.00 -37.94
C ASP A 136 -28.42 61.37 -37.36
N PHE A 137 -28.55 60.04 -37.39
CA PHE A 137 -29.73 59.31 -36.88
C PHE A 137 -29.34 58.24 -35.85
N VAL A 138 -29.38 58.60 -34.56
CA VAL A 138 -28.96 57.74 -33.43
C VAL A 138 -29.88 56.53 -33.21
N ASP A 139 -31.11 56.56 -33.73
CA ASP A 139 -32.14 55.54 -33.49
C ASP A 139 -32.13 54.38 -34.52
N GLU A 140 -31.30 54.45 -35.58
CA GLU A 140 -31.09 53.32 -36.51
C GLU A 140 -29.60 52.98 -36.80
N PRO A 141 -28.77 52.61 -35.81
CA PRO A 141 -27.44 52.11 -36.13
C PRO A 141 -27.43 50.60 -36.31
N CYS A 142 -26.54 50.18 -37.21
CA CYS A 142 -26.05 48.81 -37.32
C CYS A 142 -25.52 48.28 -35.99
N SER A 143 -25.70 46.99 -35.72
CA SER A 143 -25.21 46.35 -34.49
C SER A 143 -23.70 46.48 -34.25
N HIS A 144 -22.89 46.48 -35.32
CA HIS A 144 -21.43 46.52 -35.22
C HIS A 144 -20.82 47.64 -36.07
N TYR A 145 -20.82 47.49 -37.39
CA TYR A 145 -20.21 48.47 -38.29
C TYR A 145 -21.26 49.07 -39.22
N CYS A 146 -21.43 50.40 -39.13
CA CYS A 146 -22.25 51.20 -40.03
C CYS A 146 -21.37 51.79 -41.14
N ASN A 147 -21.77 51.59 -42.40
CA ASN A 147 -21.06 52.11 -43.57
C ASN A 147 -21.99 53.03 -44.36
N ASN A 148 -21.75 54.33 -44.30
CA ASN A 148 -22.48 55.33 -45.09
C ASN A 148 -21.98 55.37 -46.54
N TYR A 149 -22.89 55.61 -47.49
CA TYR A 149 -22.59 55.86 -48.90
C TYR A 149 -23.57 56.88 -49.48
N ILE A 150 -23.24 57.43 -50.64
CA ILE A 150 -24.07 58.45 -51.30
C ILE A 150 -25.49 57.91 -51.60
N GLY A 151 -26.49 58.38 -50.85
CA GLY A 151 -27.89 57.99 -50.92
C GLY A 151 -28.34 56.86 -49.97
N GLY A 152 -27.54 56.48 -48.97
CA GLY A 152 -27.96 55.57 -47.90
C GLY A 152 -26.82 54.88 -47.15
N TYR A 153 -27.13 53.85 -46.34
CA TYR A 153 -26.14 53.13 -45.53
C TYR A 153 -26.33 51.62 -45.57
N PHE A 154 -25.31 50.86 -45.14
CA PHE A 154 -25.43 49.42 -44.89
C PHE A 154 -24.61 48.96 -43.68
N CYS A 155 -25.05 47.83 -43.09
CA CYS A 155 -24.41 47.23 -41.93
C CYS A 155 -23.46 46.09 -42.32
N SER A 156 -22.40 45.92 -41.54
CA SER A 156 -21.46 44.81 -41.69
C SER A 156 -20.99 44.27 -40.33
N CYS A 157 -20.54 43.01 -40.32
CA CYS A 157 -20.15 42.30 -39.11
C CYS A 157 -18.63 42.02 -39.08
N PRO A 158 -18.06 41.78 -37.88
CA PRO A 158 -16.69 41.30 -37.73
C PRO A 158 -16.41 39.96 -38.43
N PRO A 159 -15.13 39.58 -38.63
CA PRO A 159 -14.78 38.24 -39.11
C PRO A 159 -15.38 37.14 -38.22
N ASP A 160 -15.86 36.05 -38.83
CA ASP A 160 -16.55 34.90 -38.20
C ASP A 160 -18.00 35.15 -37.72
N TYR A 161 -18.53 36.32 -38.05
CA TYR A 161 -19.93 36.69 -37.83
C TYR A 161 -20.69 36.72 -39.15
N PHE A 162 -22.01 36.56 -39.06
CA PHE A 162 -22.92 36.70 -40.19
C PHE A 162 -23.97 37.76 -39.90
N LEU A 163 -24.33 38.54 -40.92
CA LEU A 163 -25.42 39.51 -40.85
C LEU A 163 -26.75 38.77 -40.97
N TYR A 164 -27.69 39.05 -40.08
CA TYR A 164 -29.04 38.48 -40.13
C TYR A 164 -29.86 39.06 -41.29
N GLU A 165 -31.03 38.46 -41.57
CA GLU A 165 -31.94 38.87 -42.64
C GLU A 165 -32.50 40.29 -42.48
N ASP A 166 -32.41 40.86 -41.27
CA ASP A 166 -32.78 42.25 -41.00
C ASP A 166 -31.77 43.26 -41.55
N ASN A 167 -30.63 42.78 -42.09
CA ASN A 167 -29.50 43.57 -42.57
C ASN A 167 -28.91 44.53 -41.54
N LYS A 168 -29.12 44.28 -40.24
CA LYS A 168 -28.70 45.17 -39.15
C LYS A 168 -27.98 44.44 -38.02
N THR A 169 -28.44 43.24 -37.62
CA THR A 169 -27.91 42.50 -36.47
C THR A 169 -26.87 41.44 -36.87
N CYS A 170 -25.90 41.19 -36.00
CA CYS A 170 -24.80 40.26 -36.28
C CYS A 170 -24.87 39.03 -35.37
N GLY A 171 -24.99 37.85 -35.95
CA GLY A 171 -24.92 36.57 -35.25
C GLY A 171 -23.54 35.92 -35.32
N VAL A 172 -23.22 35.09 -34.32
CA VAL A 172 -21.97 34.31 -34.29
C VAL A 172 -22.25 32.82 -34.11
N ASN A 173 -21.46 31.97 -34.77
CA ASN A 173 -21.45 30.54 -34.48
C ASN A 173 -20.35 30.22 -33.45
N CYS A 174 -20.68 30.35 -32.17
CA CYS A 174 -19.75 30.18 -31.06
C CYS A 174 -19.85 28.80 -30.36
N SER A 175 -20.69 27.90 -30.86
CA SER A 175 -20.93 26.57 -30.27
C SER A 175 -20.06 25.48 -30.91
N GLY A 176 -19.76 24.44 -30.13
CA GLY A 176 -19.03 23.25 -30.60
C GLY A 176 -17.57 23.18 -30.17
N ASN A 177 -17.08 24.18 -29.44
CA ASN A 177 -15.74 24.18 -28.85
C ASN A 177 -15.66 23.14 -27.70
N VAL A 178 -14.74 22.18 -27.83
CA VAL A 178 -14.46 21.17 -26.80
C VAL A 178 -13.03 21.34 -26.29
N PHE A 179 -12.90 21.65 -25.01
CA PHE A 179 -11.63 21.85 -24.31
C PHE A 179 -11.26 20.58 -23.55
N THR A 180 -10.17 19.93 -23.94
CA THR A 180 -9.70 18.66 -23.34
C THR A 180 -8.46 18.84 -22.46
N GLU A 181 -7.79 19.99 -22.54
CA GLU A 181 -6.60 20.29 -21.73
C GLU A 181 -6.97 20.45 -20.24
N PRO A 182 -6.11 20.01 -19.30
CA PRO A 182 -6.40 20.00 -17.87
C PRO A 182 -6.54 21.39 -17.25
N THR A 183 -6.06 22.43 -17.92
CA THR A 183 -6.23 23.83 -17.53
C THR A 183 -6.52 24.66 -18.77
N GLY A 184 -7.37 25.67 -18.65
CA GLY A 184 -7.66 26.55 -19.77
C GLY A 184 -8.43 27.80 -19.37
N GLU A 185 -8.58 28.70 -20.35
CA GLU A 185 -9.39 29.91 -20.22
C GLU A 185 -10.42 29.95 -21.34
N ILE A 186 -11.65 30.35 -21.01
CA ILE A 186 -12.78 30.46 -21.94
C ILE A 186 -13.40 31.83 -21.72
N SER A 187 -13.72 32.55 -22.78
CA SER A 187 -14.37 33.85 -22.69
C SER A 187 -15.55 33.95 -23.65
N SER A 188 -16.45 34.89 -23.37
CA SER A 188 -17.49 35.28 -24.33
C SER A 188 -16.86 35.78 -25.63
N PRO A 189 -17.57 35.71 -26.77
CA PRO A 189 -17.08 36.27 -28.03
C PRO A 189 -16.79 37.76 -27.87
N ASN A 190 -15.75 38.25 -28.55
CA ASN A 190 -15.25 39.63 -28.49
C ASN A 190 -14.71 40.14 -27.14
N TYR A 191 -14.72 39.34 -26.06
CA TYR A 191 -14.20 39.77 -24.76
C TYR A 191 -12.77 40.35 -24.88
N PRO A 192 -12.47 41.54 -24.32
CA PRO A 192 -13.28 42.32 -23.36
C PRO A 192 -14.23 43.37 -23.97
N SER A 193 -14.43 43.37 -25.30
CA SER A 193 -15.41 44.20 -25.99
C SER A 193 -16.83 43.62 -25.86
N GLN A 194 -17.83 44.35 -26.39
CA GLN A 194 -19.23 43.93 -26.32
C GLN A 194 -19.46 42.57 -26.95
N TYR A 195 -20.15 41.68 -26.22
CA TYR A 195 -20.56 40.39 -26.76
C TYR A 195 -21.71 40.53 -27.76
N PRO A 196 -21.96 39.52 -28.60
CA PRO A 196 -22.97 39.59 -29.66
C PRO A 196 -24.38 39.41 -29.11
N GLU A 197 -25.33 40.13 -29.68
CA GLU A 197 -26.75 39.95 -29.46
C GLU A 197 -27.29 38.64 -30.06
N ASN A 198 -28.46 38.21 -29.58
CA ASN A 198 -29.26 37.11 -30.12
C ASN A 198 -28.47 35.81 -30.37
N SER A 199 -27.51 35.52 -29.50
CA SER A 199 -26.53 34.45 -29.67
C SER A 199 -26.64 33.41 -28.57
N ARG A 200 -26.38 32.15 -28.93
CA ARG A 200 -26.28 31.05 -27.97
C ARG A 200 -24.96 30.33 -28.17
N CYS A 201 -24.08 30.45 -27.20
CA CYS A 201 -22.76 29.82 -27.20
C CYS A 201 -22.72 28.65 -26.22
N ASP A 202 -22.46 27.45 -26.74
CA ASP A 202 -22.29 26.23 -25.97
C ASP A 202 -20.81 25.80 -26.01
N TYR A 203 -20.12 25.93 -24.87
CA TYR A 203 -18.73 25.49 -24.68
C TYR A 203 -18.70 24.24 -23.81
N ARG A 204 -17.85 23.26 -24.15
CA ARG A 204 -17.70 22.03 -23.38
C ARG A 204 -16.27 21.85 -22.89
N VAL A 205 -16.08 21.65 -21.59
CA VAL A 205 -14.83 21.14 -21.03
C VAL A 205 -15.02 19.65 -20.78
N ALA A 206 -14.14 18.82 -21.36
CA ALA A 206 -14.20 17.37 -21.27
C ALA A 206 -12.82 16.82 -20.89
N LEU A 207 -12.57 16.68 -19.60
CA LEU A 207 -11.33 16.14 -19.07
C LEU A 207 -11.36 14.61 -19.04
N SER A 208 -10.19 13.98 -18.88
CA SER A 208 -10.11 12.55 -18.64
C SER A 208 -10.90 12.14 -17.38
N PRO A 209 -11.46 10.92 -17.34
CA PRO A 209 -12.04 10.38 -16.12
C PRO A 209 -11.07 10.44 -14.91
N GLY A 210 -11.63 10.58 -13.72
CA GLY A 210 -10.85 10.78 -12.47
C GLY A 210 -10.49 12.24 -12.17
N TYR A 211 -10.90 13.20 -13.00
CA TYR A 211 -10.85 14.64 -12.69
C TYR A 211 -12.25 15.20 -12.45
N SER A 212 -12.36 16.21 -11.58
CA SER A 212 -13.50 17.12 -11.55
C SER A 212 -13.08 18.49 -12.08
N VAL A 213 -13.95 19.15 -12.84
CA VAL A 213 -13.64 20.50 -13.34
C VAL A 213 -13.89 21.53 -12.24
N VAL A 214 -12.92 22.40 -11.99
CA VAL A 214 -13.06 23.53 -11.07
C VAL A 214 -12.93 24.81 -11.85
N LEU A 215 -13.87 25.74 -11.63
CA LEU A 215 -13.91 27.03 -12.31
C LEU A 215 -13.56 28.16 -11.36
N THR A 216 -12.88 29.17 -11.89
CA THR A 216 -12.61 30.43 -11.21
C THR A 216 -12.98 31.59 -12.12
N ILE A 217 -13.74 32.54 -11.57
CA ILE A 217 -14.20 33.73 -12.29
C ILE A 217 -13.83 34.93 -11.43
N ARG A 218 -13.00 35.82 -11.97
CA ARG A 218 -12.63 37.06 -11.28
C ARG A 218 -13.80 38.03 -11.35
N SER A 219 -14.10 38.71 -10.25
CA SER A 219 -15.24 39.64 -10.19
C SER A 219 -15.21 40.71 -11.29
N GLY A 220 -14.02 41.21 -11.67
CA GLY A 220 -13.85 42.22 -12.73
C GLY A 220 -13.84 41.67 -14.16
N ASP A 221 -13.76 40.34 -14.31
CA ASP A 221 -13.79 39.66 -15.61
C ASP A 221 -15.23 39.35 -16.05
N PHE A 222 -16.25 39.79 -15.30
CA PHE A 222 -17.67 39.47 -15.53
C PHE A 222 -18.52 40.75 -15.58
N ASP A 223 -19.20 40.96 -16.68
CA ASP A 223 -20.03 42.12 -16.99
C ASP A 223 -21.06 41.69 -18.05
N VAL A 224 -22.18 41.17 -17.58
CA VAL A 224 -23.33 40.70 -18.39
C VAL A 224 -24.53 41.56 -18.03
N GLU A 225 -25.46 41.79 -18.95
CA GLU A 225 -26.66 42.61 -18.73
C GLU A 225 -27.29 42.29 -17.35
N PRO A 226 -27.49 43.29 -16.47
CA PRO A 226 -28.11 43.06 -15.18
C PRO A 226 -29.55 42.55 -15.31
N ALA A 227 -29.99 41.76 -14.33
CA ALA A 227 -31.36 41.29 -14.29
C ALA A 227 -32.37 42.45 -14.25
N ASP A 228 -33.55 42.23 -14.84
CA ASP A 228 -34.66 43.18 -14.80
C ASP A 228 -35.21 43.37 -13.37
N SER A 229 -36.22 44.24 -13.22
CA SER A 229 -36.88 44.48 -11.93
C SER A 229 -37.54 43.23 -11.31
N ASN A 230 -37.80 42.20 -12.11
CA ASN A 230 -38.37 40.92 -11.68
C ASN A 230 -37.29 39.88 -11.34
N GLY A 231 -36.00 40.22 -11.51
CA GLY A 231 -34.87 39.32 -11.29
C GLY A 231 -34.60 38.36 -12.44
N ILE A 232 -35.11 38.64 -13.65
CA ILE A 232 -34.90 37.84 -14.86
C ILE A 232 -33.61 38.31 -15.54
N CYS A 233 -32.66 37.39 -15.71
CA CYS A 233 -31.50 37.62 -16.55
C CYS A 233 -31.89 37.41 -18.03
N HIS A 234 -31.87 38.49 -18.81
CA HIS A 234 -32.07 38.48 -20.25
C HIS A 234 -30.89 37.82 -20.95
N ASP A 235 -29.70 38.35 -20.68
CA ASP A 235 -28.44 37.69 -20.96
C ASP A 235 -27.96 36.85 -19.77
N SER A 236 -27.58 35.60 -20.00
CA SER A 236 -27.22 34.71 -18.90
C SER A 236 -26.11 33.71 -19.20
N LEU A 237 -25.23 33.54 -18.21
CA LEU A 237 -24.22 32.49 -18.16
C LEU A 237 -24.70 31.35 -17.25
N THR A 238 -24.87 30.17 -17.82
CA THR A 238 -25.26 28.96 -17.10
C THR A 238 -24.17 27.91 -17.22
N ILE A 239 -23.90 27.18 -16.14
CA ILE A 239 -22.86 26.17 -16.08
C ILE A 239 -23.50 24.87 -15.61
N VAL A 240 -23.30 23.78 -16.37
CA VAL A 240 -23.94 22.48 -16.14
C VAL A 240 -22.90 21.38 -16.08
N SER A 241 -22.89 20.60 -15.00
CA SER A 241 -22.04 19.41 -14.87
C SER A 241 -22.85 18.22 -14.37
N GLY A 242 -23.26 17.35 -15.29
CA GLY A 242 -24.15 16.23 -14.98
C GLY A 242 -25.49 16.73 -14.42
N LYS A 243 -25.73 16.54 -13.11
CA LYS A 243 -26.94 17.02 -12.41
C LYS A 243 -26.74 18.36 -11.71
N GLN A 244 -25.53 18.91 -11.70
CA GLN A 244 -25.25 20.21 -11.07
C GLN A 244 -25.53 21.33 -12.06
N HIS A 245 -26.31 22.31 -11.64
CA HIS A 245 -26.60 23.54 -12.38
C HIS A 245 -26.16 24.73 -11.56
N PHE A 246 -25.38 25.63 -12.15
CA PHE A 246 -24.93 26.87 -11.56
C PHE A 246 -25.35 28.03 -12.46
N GLY A 247 -25.88 29.11 -11.85
CA GLY A 247 -26.52 30.20 -12.57
C GLY A 247 -28.04 30.05 -12.66
N PRO A 248 -28.72 30.82 -13.54
CA PRO A 248 -28.13 31.78 -14.48
C PRO A 248 -27.39 32.92 -13.77
N TYR A 249 -26.25 33.33 -14.30
CA TYR A 249 -25.46 34.45 -13.80
C TYR A 249 -25.54 35.63 -14.77
N CYS A 250 -25.80 36.82 -14.22
CA CYS A 250 -25.85 38.08 -14.95
C CYS A 250 -25.47 39.25 -14.01
N GLY A 251 -25.24 40.46 -14.54
CA GLY A 251 -24.81 41.64 -13.79
C GLY A 251 -23.36 42.10 -14.04
N ASN A 252 -23.03 43.28 -13.51
CA ASN A 252 -21.76 43.98 -13.75
C ASN A 252 -20.55 43.47 -12.92
N LYS A 253 -20.77 42.44 -12.10
CA LYS A 253 -19.76 41.71 -11.32
C LYS A 253 -20.27 40.28 -11.15
N PHE A 254 -19.34 39.31 -11.09
CA PHE A 254 -19.73 37.92 -10.91
C PHE A 254 -20.48 37.69 -9.58
N PRO A 255 -21.75 37.23 -9.60
CA PRO A 255 -22.56 37.07 -8.39
C PRO A 255 -22.38 35.71 -7.70
N GLY A 256 -21.69 34.76 -8.34
CA GLY A 256 -21.42 33.43 -7.79
C GLY A 256 -20.17 33.37 -6.88
N PRO A 257 -19.84 32.19 -6.35
CA PRO A 257 -18.64 32.00 -5.54
C PRO A 257 -17.37 32.15 -6.38
N SER A 258 -16.27 32.64 -5.79
CA SER A 258 -15.00 32.83 -6.50
C SER A 258 -14.43 31.54 -7.12
N GLU A 259 -14.85 30.39 -6.60
CA GLU A 259 -14.50 29.06 -7.10
C GLU A 259 -15.74 28.17 -7.13
N ILE A 260 -15.99 27.51 -8.27
CA ILE A 260 -17.08 26.53 -8.45
C ILE A 260 -16.48 25.15 -8.64
N LYS A 261 -16.66 24.26 -7.66
CA LYS A 261 -16.21 22.86 -7.73
C LYS A 261 -17.31 21.95 -8.25
N THR A 262 -17.07 21.32 -9.39
CA THR A 262 -17.99 20.33 -9.97
C THR A 262 -17.68 18.93 -9.43
N ARG A 263 -18.53 17.96 -9.77
CA ARG A 263 -18.39 16.54 -9.39
C ARG A 263 -18.08 15.62 -10.57
N ASN A 264 -18.01 16.16 -11.79
CA ASN A 264 -17.74 15.37 -12.99
C ASN A 264 -16.57 15.95 -13.79
N ASN A 265 -16.02 15.13 -14.67
CA ASN A 265 -14.97 15.50 -15.63
C ASN A 265 -15.51 16.26 -16.86
N ILE A 266 -16.84 16.32 -17.01
CA ILE A 266 -17.52 17.02 -18.11
C ILE A 266 -18.32 18.19 -17.56
N LEU A 267 -18.18 19.33 -18.23
CA LEU A 267 -18.82 20.59 -17.91
C LEU A 267 -19.26 21.28 -19.20
N ASP A 268 -20.53 21.69 -19.25
CA ASP A 268 -21.08 22.53 -20.31
C ASP A 268 -21.27 23.95 -19.77
N ILE A 269 -20.80 24.94 -20.52
CA ILE A 269 -20.96 26.37 -20.25
C ILE A 269 -21.83 26.93 -21.37
N ILE A 270 -22.97 27.50 -21.01
CA ILE A 270 -23.98 28.00 -21.93
C ILE A 270 -24.13 29.48 -21.68
N PHE A 271 -23.84 30.29 -22.70
CA PHE A 271 -24.08 31.73 -22.67
C PHE A 271 -25.13 32.10 -23.70
N GLN A 272 -26.24 32.68 -23.25
CA GLN A 272 -27.37 33.04 -24.08
C GLN A 272 -27.62 34.53 -23.97
N THR A 273 -27.78 35.20 -25.12
CA THR A 273 -28.03 36.64 -25.21
C THR A 273 -29.30 36.93 -26.00
N ASP A 274 -29.97 38.04 -25.70
CA ASP A 274 -31.14 38.53 -26.43
C ASP A 274 -30.78 39.70 -27.38
N GLN A 275 -31.79 40.38 -27.94
CA GLN A 275 -31.60 41.53 -28.84
C GLN A 275 -31.36 42.86 -28.08
N GLY A 276 -31.22 42.80 -26.76
CA GLY A 276 -31.22 43.92 -25.81
C GLY A 276 -29.87 44.61 -25.69
N ILE A 277 -29.35 44.76 -24.46
CA ILE A 277 -28.16 45.57 -24.17
C ILE A 277 -26.92 44.68 -24.02
N GLN A 278 -25.87 44.97 -24.79
CA GLN A 278 -24.61 44.22 -24.73
C GLN A 278 -23.60 44.86 -23.78
N HIS A 279 -22.93 44.01 -23.00
CA HIS A 279 -21.86 44.37 -22.07
C HIS A 279 -20.53 43.68 -22.45
N ARG A 280 -19.47 43.85 -21.64
CA ARG A 280 -18.12 43.31 -21.95
C ARG A 280 -18.04 41.78 -21.90
N GLY A 281 -19.01 41.11 -21.29
CA GLY A 281 -19.12 39.67 -21.22
C GLY A 281 -18.33 39.06 -20.06
N TRP A 282 -17.72 37.90 -20.29
CA TRP A 282 -17.12 37.12 -19.22
C TRP A 282 -15.83 36.40 -19.63
N LYS A 283 -14.96 36.15 -18.64
CA LYS A 283 -13.80 35.26 -18.78
C LYS A 283 -13.70 34.29 -17.60
N ILE A 284 -13.75 32.99 -17.91
CA ILE A 284 -13.65 31.86 -16.99
C ILE A 284 -12.28 31.22 -17.12
N ARG A 285 -11.69 30.80 -15.99
CA ARG A 285 -10.52 29.92 -15.97
C ARG A 285 -10.90 28.61 -15.32
N TYR A 286 -10.48 27.50 -15.89
CA TYR A 286 -10.76 26.18 -15.34
C TYR A 286 -9.48 25.38 -15.11
N TYR A 287 -9.54 24.47 -14.16
CA TYR A 287 -8.53 23.43 -13.96
C TYR A 287 -9.19 22.11 -13.54
N GLY A 288 -8.55 20.99 -13.86
CA GLY A 288 -8.95 19.67 -13.39
C GLY A 288 -8.41 19.39 -11.99
N ASP A 289 -9.30 19.18 -11.03
CA ASP A 289 -8.96 18.68 -9.69
C ASP A 289 -8.99 17.15 -9.71
N PRO A 290 -7.86 16.46 -9.52
CA PRO A 290 -7.81 14.99 -9.60
C PRO A 290 -8.47 14.36 -8.36
N VAL A 291 -9.08 13.19 -8.56
CA VAL A 291 -9.60 12.36 -7.45
C VAL A 291 -8.47 12.00 -6.49
N THR A 292 -8.80 11.97 -5.20
CA THR A 292 -7.87 11.64 -4.13
C THR A 292 -8.08 10.22 -3.63
N CYS A 293 -6.99 9.50 -3.38
CA CYS A 293 -7.05 8.17 -2.79
C CYS A 293 -6.82 8.18 -1.26
N PRO A 294 -7.31 7.15 -0.53
CA PRO A 294 -7.07 7.03 0.91
C PRO A 294 -5.59 7.01 1.29
N MET A 295 -5.28 7.46 2.51
CA MET A 295 -3.91 7.52 3.05
C MET A 295 -3.31 6.15 3.41
N SER A 296 -4.09 5.07 3.26
CA SER A 296 -3.67 3.68 3.42
C SER A 296 -4.25 2.84 2.29
N VAL A 297 -3.51 1.81 1.85
CA VAL A 297 -3.96 0.85 0.84
C VAL A 297 -4.57 -0.37 1.51
N ILE A 298 -3.82 -0.97 2.43
CA ILE A 298 -4.21 -2.15 3.23
C ILE A 298 -3.71 -1.98 4.68
N SER A 299 -4.30 -2.71 5.63
CA SER A 299 -3.85 -2.70 7.03
C SER A 299 -2.45 -3.33 7.18
N ASN A 300 -1.76 -3.03 8.29
CA ASN A 300 -0.42 -3.56 8.61
C ASN A 300 0.61 -3.32 7.49
N SER A 301 0.53 -2.16 6.83
CA SER A 301 1.44 -1.77 5.75
C SER A 301 1.86 -0.31 5.85
N VAL A 302 2.98 0.01 5.21
CA VAL A 302 3.56 1.35 5.09
C VAL A 302 3.67 1.70 3.61
N LEU A 303 3.41 2.96 3.28
CA LEU A 303 3.47 3.50 1.92
C LEU A 303 4.74 4.31 1.70
N ASP A 304 5.38 4.11 0.54
CA ASP A 304 6.53 4.85 0.07
C ASP A 304 6.33 5.31 -1.40
N PRO A 305 6.43 6.60 -1.74
CA PRO A 305 6.69 7.73 -0.85
C PRO A 305 5.49 8.08 0.02
N LYS A 306 5.76 8.52 1.26
CA LYS A 306 4.74 9.12 2.13
C LYS A 306 4.42 10.53 1.65
N LYS A 307 3.17 10.77 1.26
CA LYS A 307 2.65 12.09 0.86
C LYS A 307 1.58 12.55 1.83
N ASP A 308 1.32 13.85 1.89
CA ASP A 308 0.19 14.42 2.66
C ASP A 308 -1.17 14.14 1.99
N ARG A 309 -1.14 13.91 0.67
CA ARG A 309 -2.31 13.59 -0.15
C ARG A 309 -1.88 12.80 -1.38
N TYR A 310 -2.58 11.70 -1.67
CA TYR A 310 -2.40 10.92 -2.89
C TYR A 310 -3.49 11.26 -3.91
N ILE A 311 -3.08 11.47 -5.15
CA ILE A 311 -3.97 11.86 -6.25
C ILE A 311 -3.91 10.85 -7.40
N LEU A 312 -4.87 10.93 -8.32
CA LEU A 312 -4.95 10.11 -9.53
C LEU A 312 -3.57 9.87 -10.18
N LYS A 313 -3.28 8.62 -10.54
CA LYS A 313 -2.00 8.14 -11.13
C LYS A 313 -0.79 8.18 -10.21
N ASP A 314 -0.92 8.59 -8.95
CA ASP A 314 0.15 8.34 -7.97
C ASP A 314 0.40 6.85 -7.82
N ILE A 315 1.67 6.48 -7.77
CA ILE A 315 2.12 5.11 -7.55
C ILE A 315 2.88 5.09 -6.22
N VAL A 316 2.50 4.15 -5.36
CA VAL A 316 3.16 3.91 -4.08
C VAL A 316 3.61 2.46 -3.98
N LYS A 317 4.76 2.26 -3.35
CA LYS A 317 5.19 0.96 -2.87
C LYS A 317 4.54 0.71 -1.51
N VAL A 318 3.72 -0.33 -1.44
CA VAL A 318 3.08 -0.82 -0.22
C VAL A 318 3.97 -1.91 0.33
N THR A 319 4.45 -1.75 1.55
CA THR A 319 5.30 -2.74 2.23
C THR A 319 4.63 -3.16 3.52
N CYS A 320 4.43 -4.47 3.74
CA CYS A 320 3.92 -4.97 5.01
C CYS A 320 4.88 -4.61 6.15
N VAL A 321 4.34 -4.36 7.34
CA VAL A 321 5.16 -4.18 8.54
C VAL A 321 5.88 -5.48 8.89
N GLU A 322 6.94 -5.38 9.70
CA GLU A 322 7.75 -6.52 10.10
C GLU A 322 6.90 -7.66 10.69
N GLY A 323 7.13 -8.88 10.19
CA GLY A 323 6.38 -10.08 10.58
C GLY A 323 5.02 -10.27 9.92
N TYR A 324 4.71 -9.47 8.91
CA TYR A 324 3.54 -9.64 8.06
C TYR A 324 3.95 -9.82 6.60
N GLU A 325 3.16 -10.61 5.87
CA GLU A 325 3.37 -10.93 4.46
C GLU A 325 2.05 -10.99 3.70
N ILE A 326 2.12 -10.93 2.37
CA ILE A 326 0.99 -11.14 1.48
C ILE A 326 1.14 -12.53 0.88
N VAL A 327 0.27 -13.43 1.30
CA VAL A 327 0.24 -14.80 0.78
C VAL A 327 -0.54 -14.81 -0.53
N THR A 328 0.14 -15.14 -1.62
CA THR A 328 -0.49 -15.44 -2.91
C THR A 328 -0.60 -16.96 -3.11
N GLN A 329 -1.24 -17.42 -4.19
CA GLN A 329 -1.44 -18.87 -4.42
C GLN A 329 -0.14 -19.68 -4.57
N ARG A 330 1.01 -19.03 -4.82
CA ARG A 330 2.29 -19.73 -5.07
C ARG A 330 3.46 -19.19 -4.28
N ASP A 331 3.47 -17.88 -3.99
CA ASP A 331 4.57 -17.20 -3.33
C ASP A 331 4.06 -16.28 -2.21
N SER A 332 4.91 -15.98 -1.24
CA SER A 332 4.69 -14.86 -0.33
C SER A 332 5.57 -13.68 -0.70
N ILE A 333 4.99 -12.48 -0.65
CA ILE A 333 5.68 -11.23 -0.94
C ILE A 333 5.47 -10.26 0.22
N THR A 334 6.45 -9.39 0.46
CA THR A 334 6.39 -8.37 1.51
C THR A 334 6.07 -6.97 0.98
N SER A 335 6.14 -6.76 -0.34
CA SER A 335 5.79 -5.48 -0.94
C SER A 335 5.27 -5.60 -2.37
N PHE A 336 4.44 -4.64 -2.78
CA PHE A 336 3.91 -4.50 -4.13
C PHE A 336 3.70 -3.02 -4.48
N LEU A 337 3.48 -2.72 -5.76
CA LEU A 337 3.12 -1.38 -6.21
C LEU A 337 1.61 -1.25 -6.33
N SER A 338 1.04 -0.15 -5.84
CA SER A 338 -0.35 0.20 -6.05
C SER A 338 -0.48 1.58 -6.66
N SER A 339 -1.43 1.73 -7.59
CA SER A 339 -1.74 2.99 -8.26
C SER A 339 -3.10 3.53 -7.82
N CYS A 340 -3.19 4.85 -7.65
CA CYS A 340 -4.46 5.54 -7.39
C CYS A 340 -5.30 5.62 -8.67
N GLU A 341 -6.49 5.02 -8.63
CA GLU A 341 -7.37 4.84 -9.79
C GLU A 341 -8.43 5.94 -9.92
N GLU A 342 -9.11 5.96 -11.06
CA GLU A 342 -10.14 6.96 -11.43
C GLU A 342 -11.36 6.95 -10.50
N ASN A 343 -11.61 5.84 -9.80
CA ASN A 343 -12.68 5.68 -8.82
C ASN A 343 -12.31 6.19 -7.41
N GLY A 344 -11.09 6.71 -7.22
CA GLY A 344 -10.56 7.15 -5.91
C GLY A 344 -10.13 5.99 -5.00
N GLY A 345 -10.08 4.77 -5.53
CA GLY A 345 -9.54 3.58 -4.86
C GLY A 345 -8.12 3.25 -5.32
N TRP A 346 -7.50 2.32 -4.60
CA TRP A 346 -6.20 1.76 -4.95
C TRP A 346 -6.37 0.44 -5.71
N SER A 347 -5.61 0.23 -6.78
CA SER A 347 -5.67 -0.94 -7.68
C SER A 347 -5.62 -2.31 -6.98
N ASN A 348 -4.90 -2.40 -5.86
CA ASN A 348 -4.62 -3.64 -5.14
C ASN A 348 -5.12 -3.61 -3.70
N SER A 349 -6.15 -2.80 -3.43
CA SER A 349 -6.80 -2.67 -2.11
C SER A 349 -7.46 -3.95 -1.58
N HIS A 350 -7.64 -4.98 -2.42
CA HIS A 350 -8.19 -6.28 -2.03
C HIS A 350 -7.18 -7.22 -1.36
N LEU A 351 -5.87 -6.90 -1.43
CA LEU A 351 -4.82 -7.69 -0.77
C LEU A 351 -4.85 -7.48 0.74
N SER A 352 -4.18 -8.34 1.50
CA SER A 352 -4.07 -8.21 2.95
C SER A 352 -2.70 -8.66 3.43
N CYS A 353 -2.09 -7.87 4.31
CA CYS A 353 -0.91 -8.27 5.05
C CYS A 353 -1.36 -9.13 6.24
N VAL A 354 -1.06 -10.42 6.18
CA VAL A 354 -1.35 -11.41 7.23
C VAL A 354 -0.09 -11.73 8.02
N PRO A 355 -0.18 -12.12 9.31
CA PRO A 355 1.00 -12.51 10.08
C PRO A 355 1.73 -13.69 9.44
N VAL A 356 3.06 -13.64 9.45
CA VAL A 356 3.91 -14.75 8.99
C VAL A 356 3.61 -16.00 9.82
N ASN A 357 3.59 -17.16 9.16
CA ASN A 357 3.33 -18.46 9.78
C ASN A 357 4.61 -19.30 9.80
N CYS A 358 5.11 -19.67 10.99
CA CYS A 358 6.32 -20.47 11.15
C CYS A 358 6.10 -21.99 11.02
N GLY A 359 4.86 -22.42 10.79
CA GLY A 359 4.48 -23.83 10.78
C GLY A 359 4.58 -24.47 12.17
N ASP A 360 4.28 -25.78 12.21
CA ASP A 360 4.33 -26.52 13.46
C ASP A 360 5.73 -26.51 14.08
N PRO A 361 5.85 -26.41 15.42
CA PRO A 361 7.14 -26.44 16.10
C PRO A 361 7.93 -27.70 15.72
N PRO A 362 9.24 -27.57 15.39
CA PRO A 362 10.06 -28.71 15.02
C PRO A 362 10.07 -29.81 16.09
N HIS A 363 10.08 -31.07 15.66
CA HIS A 363 10.18 -32.21 16.57
C HIS A 363 11.55 -32.25 17.25
N VAL A 364 11.55 -32.49 18.57
CA VAL A 364 12.76 -32.69 19.38
C VAL A 364 12.63 -34.02 20.11
N ASP A 365 13.62 -34.89 19.94
CA ASP A 365 13.61 -36.22 20.54
C ASP A 365 13.52 -36.12 22.08
N ASN A 366 12.59 -36.89 22.65
CA ASN A 366 12.34 -36.94 24.10
C ASN A 366 11.86 -35.60 24.71
N ALA A 367 11.28 -34.73 23.89
CA ALA A 367 10.68 -33.47 24.33
C ALA A 367 9.27 -33.30 23.76
N GLN A 368 8.46 -32.50 24.47
CA GLN A 368 7.18 -32.02 23.99
C GLN A 368 7.22 -30.50 23.85
N ALA A 369 6.76 -29.99 22.71
CA ALA A 369 6.55 -28.57 22.51
C ALA A 369 5.15 -28.18 22.97
N SER A 370 5.05 -27.14 23.80
CA SER A 370 3.78 -26.56 24.24
C SER A 370 3.73 -25.07 23.92
N TYR A 371 2.58 -24.59 23.44
CA TYR A 371 2.38 -23.16 23.19
C TYR A 371 2.27 -22.41 24.52
N ILE A 372 3.05 -21.33 24.62
CA ILE A 372 2.96 -20.34 25.71
C ILE A 372 1.98 -19.23 25.33
N SER A 373 1.86 -18.94 24.02
CA SER A 373 0.96 -17.92 23.50
C SER A 373 -0.50 -18.35 23.55
N GLU A 374 -1.40 -17.40 23.84
CA GLU A 374 -2.84 -17.63 24.06
C GLU A 374 -3.56 -18.24 22.86
N LEU A 375 -3.22 -17.78 21.65
CA LEU A 375 -3.89 -18.19 20.41
C LEU A 375 -3.56 -19.63 20.00
N GLN A 376 -2.50 -20.25 20.55
CA GLN A 376 -2.03 -21.59 20.19
C GLN A 376 -1.84 -21.82 18.68
N GLU A 377 -1.48 -20.75 17.96
CA GLU A 377 -1.23 -20.78 16.52
C GLU A 377 0.23 -20.41 16.22
N PRO A 378 0.83 -20.97 15.15
CA PRO A 378 2.23 -20.74 14.77
C PRO A 378 2.45 -19.39 14.06
N LEU A 379 1.76 -18.33 14.48
CA LEU A 379 1.84 -17.01 13.87
C LEU A 379 2.98 -16.16 14.45
N TYR A 380 3.41 -15.13 13.71
CA TYR A 380 4.44 -14.20 14.13
C TYR A 380 4.27 -13.75 15.58
N THR A 381 5.36 -13.76 16.35
CA THR A 381 5.43 -13.52 17.82
C THR A 381 4.90 -14.64 18.73
N ALA A 382 4.31 -15.71 18.18
CA ALA A 382 3.95 -16.89 18.95
C ALA A 382 5.18 -17.49 19.63
N ALA A 383 5.01 -18.03 20.83
CA ALA A 383 6.07 -18.61 21.63
C ALA A 383 5.71 -20.03 22.05
N VAL A 384 6.69 -20.93 21.97
CA VAL A 384 6.59 -22.32 22.40
C VAL A 384 7.69 -22.66 23.40
N ARG A 385 7.39 -23.57 24.31
CA ARG A 385 8.34 -24.14 25.27
C ARG A 385 8.53 -25.62 24.99
N TYR A 386 9.78 -26.03 24.87
CA TYR A 386 10.17 -27.43 24.87
C TYR A 386 10.37 -27.93 26.31
N GLU A 387 9.69 -29.00 26.66
CA GLU A 387 9.83 -29.68 27.95
C GLU A 387 10.26 -31.13 27.69
N CYS A 388 11.41 -31.53 28.25
CA CYS A 388 11.87 -32.92 28.14
C CYS A 388 10.95 -33.86 28.92
N GLU A 389 10.91 -35.13 28.51
CA GLU A 389 10.17 -36.19 29.19
C GLU A 389 10.78 -36.53 30.56
N ALA A 390 10.45 -35.70 31.55
CA ALA A 390 10.83 -35.90 32.95
C ALA A 390 10.14 -37.16 33.54
N PRO A 391 10.77 -37.86 34.51
CA PRO A 391 12.05 -37.55 35.15
C PRO A 391 13.27 -38.11 34.41
N TYR A 392 13.10 -38.80 33.27
CA TYR A 392 14.14 -39.59 32.61
C TYR A 392 15.06 -38.77 31.70
N TYR A 393 14.58 -37.63 31.21
CA TYR A 393 15.34 -36.70 30.39
C TYR A 393 15.37 -35.31 31.01
N THR A 394 16.44 -34.58 30.77
CA THR A 394 16.59 -33.18 31.18
C THR A 394 17.22 -32.36 30.06
N LEU A 395 16.97 -31.05 30.06
CA LEU A 395 17.60 -30.15 29.09
C LEU A 395 19.09 -30.05 29.39
N GLU A 396 19.91 -30.21 28.35
CA GLU A 396 21.37 -30.07 28.45
C GLU A 396 21.77 -28.69 28.99
N ASN A 397 21.10 -27.63 28.51
CA ASN A 397 21.31 -26.26 28.95
C ASN A 397 20.03 -25.66 29.53
N LYS A 398 20.08 -25.30 30.82
CA LYS A 398 18.93 -24.71 31.54
C LYS A 398 18.71 -23.26 31.08
N GLY A 399 17.75 -23.05 30.18
CA GLY A 399 17.35 -21.72 29.70
C GLY A 399 16.90 -21.68 28.23
N HIS A 400 17.32 -22.66 27.42
CA HIS A 400 17.11 -22.65 25.96
C HIS A 400 15.85 -23.38 25.50
N ALA A 401 14.80 -23.37 26.33
CA ALA A 401 13.56 -24.10 26.05
C ALA A 401 12.55 -23.30 25.22
N ILE A 402 12.67 -21.97 25.16
CA ILE A 402 11.64 -21.09 24.61
C ILE A 402 12.05 -20.62 23.21
N TYR A 403 11.16 -20.82 22.23
CA TYR A 403 11.34 -20.39 20.85
C TYR A 403 10.19 -19.47 20.47
N ARG A 404 10.48 -18.45 19.66
CA ARG A 404 9.50 -17.50 19.13
C ARG A 404 9.46 -17.57 17.61
N CYS A 405 8.27 -17.43 17.05
CA CYS A 405 8.08 -17.34 15.61
C CYS A 405 8.61 -15.98 15.11
N SER A 406 9.65 -16.02 14.27
CA SER A 406 10.33 -14.85 13.71
C SER A 406 9.60 -14.29 12.49
N ALA A 407 10.01 -13.09 12.05
CA ALA A 407 9.53 -12.49 10.81
C ALA A 407 10.01 -13.24 9.55
N SER A 408 11.00 -14.14 9.67
CA SER A 408 11.47 -15.00 8.57
C SER A 408 10.69 -16.29 8.43
N GLY A 409 9.72 -16.56 9.31
CA GLY A 409 8.97 -17.82 9.31
C GLY A 409 9.70 -18.97 9.99
N GLU A 410 10.67 -18.68 10.87
CA GLU A 410 11.43 -19.69 11.60
C GLU A 410 11.21 -19.59 13.11
N TRP A 411 11.23 -20.74 13.79
CA TRP A 411 11.25 -20.78 15.26
C TRP A 411 12.66 -20.47 15.77
N VAL A 412 12.80 -19.36 16.49
CA VAL A 412 14.10 -18.87 16.98
C VAL A 412 14.15 -18.72 18.50
N ASN A 413 15.24 -19.17 19.10
CA ASN A 413 15.61 -18.88 20.48
C ASN A 413 16.58 -17.69 20.53
N GLU A 414 16.54 -16.91 21.61
CA GLU A 414 17.35 -15.69 21.78
C GLU A 414 18.86 -15.94 21.76
N GLU A 415 19.31 -17.09 22.27
CA GLU A 415 20.74 -17.42 22.35
C GLU A 415 21.17 -18.45 21.29
N MET A 416 20.31 -19.43 21.02
CA MET A 416 20.61 -20.55 20.13
C MET A 416 20.23 -20.31 18.66
N GLY A 417 19.49 -19.23 18.37
CA GLY A 417 18.93 -18.99 17.04
C GLY A 417 17.98 -20.12 16.65
N THR A 418 18.20 -20.74 15.49
CA THR A 418 17.38 -21.85 14.97
C THR A 418 17.83 -23.24 15.45
N LYS A 419 18.93 -23.34 16.22
CA LYS A 419 19.37 -24.63 16.77
C LYS A 419 18.40 -25.08 17.84
N LEU A 420 17.92 -26.32 17.75
CA LEU A 420 16.96 -26.90 18.70
C LEU A 420 17.62 -27.35 20.02
N PRO A 421 16.86 -27.41 21.12
CA PRO A 421 17.39 -27.90 22.39
C PRO A 421 17.62 -29.42 22.35
N LYS A 422 18.59 -29.90 23.13
CA LYS A 422 18.88 -31.34 23.29
C LYS A 422 18.42 -31.83 24.66
N CYS A 423 17.60 -32.88 24.67
CA CYS A 423 17.22 -33.59 25.89
C CYS A 423 18.19 -34.75 26.12
N VAL A 424 18.90 -34.71 27.26
CA VAL A 424 19.89 -35.72 27.64
C VAL A 424 19.37 -36.63 28.75
N PRO A 425 19.72 -37.92 28.76
CA PRO A 425 19.33 -38.86 29.80
C PRO A 425 19.77 -38.42 31.21
N VAL A 426 18.87 -38.54 32.18
CA VAL A 426 19.21 -38.39 33.60
C VAL A 426 19.86 -39.67 34.11
N CYS A 427 21.09 -39.57 34.59
CA CYS A 427 21.84 -40.72 35.11
C CYS A 427 21.61 -40.98 36.60
N GLY A 428 21.80 -42.23 37.00
CA GLY A 428 22.01 -42.65 38.39
C GLY A 428 20.77 -42.64 39.29
N VAL A 429 19.60 -42.28 38.77
CA VAL A 429 18.36 -42.21 39.56
C VAL A 429 17.50 -43.45 39.26
N PRO A 430 17.45 -44.44 40.18
CA PRO A 430 16.57 -45.59 40.01
C PRO A 430 15.10 -45.19 40.24
N SER A 431 14.21 -45.66 39.37
CA SER A 431 12.77 -45.41 39.47
C SER A 431 12.13 -46.12 40.67
N ASN A 432 12.74 -47.22 41.11
CA ASN A 432 12.42 -47.92 42.35
C ASN A 432 13.68 -48.00 43.23
N PRO A 433 13.95 -47.00 44.09
CA PRO A 433 15.13 -46.99 44.96
C PRO A 433 15.16 -48.20 45.90
N ILE A 434 16.37 -48.66 46.23
CA ILE A 434 16.56 -49.81 47.11
C ILE A 434 16.25 -49.40 48.56
N GLN A 435 15.14 -49.88 49.13
CA GLN A 435 14.67 -49.54 50.49
C GLN A 435 15.05 -50.55 51.58
N ASP A 436 16.21 -51.18 51.45
CA ASP A 436 16.64 -52.24 52.35
C ASP A 436 17.10 -51.66 53.71
N THR A 437 16.38 -51.97 54.80
CA THR A 437 16.74 -51.51 56.16
C THR A 437 17.70 -52.49 56.83
N GLY A 438 19.00 -52.12 56.90
CA GLY A 438 20.06 -52.88 57.57
C GLY A 438 21.03 -53.60 56.62
N ARG A 439 22.11 -54.19 57.17
CA ARG A 439 23.09 -54.96 56.39
C ARG A 439 22.46 -56.29 55.93
N ILE A 440 22.07 -56.38 54.67
CA ILE A 440 21.54 -57.63 54.10
C ILE A 440 22.70 -58.57 53.75
N PHE A 441 22.88 -59.61 54.56
CA PHE A 441 23.82 -60.70 54.29
C PHE A 441 23.11 -61.84 53.56
N GLY A 442 23.16 -61.94 52.22
CA GLY A 442 22.47 -63.07 51.56
C GLY A 442 22.42 -63.08 50.05
N GLY A 443 22.48 -61.89 49.46
CA GLY A 443 21.85 -61.66 48.17
C GLY A 443 20.33 -61.71 48.30
N THR A 444 19.63 -60.67 47.87
CA THR A 444 18.16 -60.65 47.74
C THR A 444 17.78 -60.54 46.27
N ARG A 445 16.55 -60.92 45.93
CA ARG A 445 16.04 -60.73 44.56
C ARG A 445 15.94 -59.22 44.31
N ALA A 446 16.41 -58.77 43.15
CA ALA A 446 16.24 -57.39 42.71
C ALA A 446 14.81 -57.19 42.16
N GLU A 447 14.27 -56.00 42.36
CA GLU A 447 13.00 -55.59 41.79
C GLU A 447 13.20 -54.76 40.52
N LYS A 448 12.17 -54.70 39.68
CA LYS A 448 12.14 -53.78 38.53
C LYS A 448 12.38 -52.34 39.00
N GLY A 449 13.16 -51.59 38.23
CA GLY A 449 13.59 -50.23 38.58
C GLY A 449 14.68 -50.11 39.66
N ASN A 450 15.14 -51.18 40.33
CA ASN A 450 16.26 -51.09 41.30
C ASN A 450 17.60 -50.77 40.62
N PHE A 451 17.87 -51.41 39.47
CA PHE A 451 19.11 -51.27 38.71
C PHE A 451 18.79 -51.09 37.21
N PRO A 452 18.19 -49.97 36.82
CA PRO A 452 17.72 -49.75 35.45
C PRO A 452 18.88 -49.63 34.42
N TRP A 453 20.11 -49.47 34.90
CA TRP A 453 21.32 -49.48 34.08
C TRP A 453 21.86 -50.88 33.79
N GLN A 454 21.30 -51.94 34.40
CA GLN A 454 21.82 -53.29 34.24
C GLN A 454 21.57 -53.82 32.82
N VAL A 455 22.64 -54.27 32.16
CA VAL A 455 22.59 -54.91 30.84
C VAL A 455 22.95 -56.38 30.97
N TYR A 456 22.11 -57.26 30.43
CA TYR A 456 22.37 -58.70 30.37
C TYR A 456 23.05 -59.08 29.06
N PHE A 457 24.17 -59.80 29.14
CA PHE A 457 24.84 -60.40 27.99
C PHE A 457 24.47 -61.87 27.95
N ASN A 458 23.98 -62.34 26.80
CA ASN A 458 23.53 -63.73 26.67
C ASN A 458 24.65 -64.68 26.20
N ASN A 459 25.59 -64.21 25.37
CA ASN A 459 26.71 -65.00 24.86
C ASN A 459 27.95 -64.09 24.68
N PRO A 460 28.96 -64.17 25.59
CA PRO A 460 29.00 -65.01 26.79
C PRO A 460 27.98 -64.52 27.82
N ARG A 461 27.64 -65.36 28.79
CA ARG A 461 26.74 -64.95 29.87
C ARG A 461 27.49 -64.01 30.82
N ALA A 462 27.19 -62.73 30.73
CA ALA A 462 27.86 -61.67 31.48
C ALA A 462 26.88 -60.52 31.75
N SER A 463 27.40 -59.43 32.29
CA SER A 463 26.68 -58.19 32.54
C SER A 463 27.41 -56.99 31.95
N GLY A 464 26.68 -55.90 31.79
CA GLY A 464 27.22 -54.59 31.46
C GLY A 464 26.39 -53.52 32.15
N VAL A 465 26.78 -52.28 31.92
CA VAL A 465 26.15 -51.11 32.52
C VAL A 465 25.91 -50.04 31.47
N LEU A 466 24.66 -49.59 31.38
CA LEU A 466 24.26 -48.47 30.53
C LEU A 466 24.78 -47.16 31.15
N ILE A 467 25.57 -46.39 30.40
CA ILE A 467 26.15 -45.11 30.86
C ILE A 467 25.62 -43.90 30.09
N SER A 468 24.94 -44.13 28.96
CA SER A 468 24.14 -43.14 28.23
C SER A 468 23.08 -43.85 27.38
N ASP A 469 22.34 -43.13 26.52
CA ASP A 469 21.39 -43.74 25.58
C ASP A 469 22.04 -44.57 24.47
N ARG A 470 23.33 -44.35 24.19
CA ARG A 470 24.05 -45.07 23.13
C ARG A 470 25.28 -45.85 23.59
N TRP A 471 25.56 -45.89 24.90
CA TRP A 471 26.81 -46.48 25.39
C TRP A 471 26.59 -47.45 26.53
N VAL A 472 27.12 -48.66 26.36
CA VAL A 472 27.22 -49.70 27.39
C VAL A 472 28.68 -49.88 27.75
N MET A 473 28.98 -49.88 29.05
CA MET A 473 30.29 -50.18 29.60
C MET A 473 30.28 -51.60 30.18
N THR A 474 31.39 -52.33 30.05
CA THR A 474 31.55 -53.68 30.59
C THR A 474 33.04 -53.96 30.83
N ALA A 475 33.37 -55.15 31.32
CA ALA A 475 34.75 -55.59 31.49
C ALA A 475 35.34 -56.01 30.12
N ALA A 476 36.65 -55.80 29.92
CA ALA A 476 37.33 -56.17 28.69
C ALA A 476 37.27 -57.67 28.42
N HIS A 477 37.49 -58.49 29.46
CA HIS A 477 37.45 -59.95 29.34
C HIS A 477 36.08 -60.51 28.91
N VAL A 478 34.99 -59.73 29.04
CA VAL A 478 33.65 -60.13 28.57
C VAL A 478 33.56 -60.08 27.04
N LEU A 479 34.35 -59.22 26.40
CA LEU A 479 34.36 -59.03 24.95
C LEU A 479 35.47 -59.82 24.25
N GLU A 480 36.36 -60.48 24.99
CA GLU A 480 37.40 -61.34 24.42
C GLU A 480 36.79 -62.49 23.61
N GLY A 481 36.98 -62.44 22.29
CA GLY A 481 36.43 -63.44 21.36
C GLY A 481 34.96 -63.20 20.96
N TYR A 482 34.36 -62.04 21.31
CA TYR A 482 32.97 -61.73 21.03
C TYR A 482 32.78 -60.28 20.53
N ASP A 483 32.98 -60.06 19.23
CA ASP A 483 32.85 -58.72 18.62
C ASP A 483 31.41 -58.16 18.61
N LYS A 484 30.40 -59.04 18.66
CA LYS A 484 28.98 -58.67 18.57
C LYS A 484 28.14 -59.40 19.62
N PRO A 485 28.27 -59.02 20.91
CA PRO A 485 27.51 -59.64 21.99
C PRO A 485 26.00 -59.41 21.80
N THR A 486 25.20 -60.39 22.19
CA THR A 486 23.74 -60.22 22.28
C THR A 486 23.38 -59.67 23.65
N MET A 487 22.89 -58.43 23.68
CA MET A 487 22.64 -57.67 24.90
C MET A 487 21.16 -57.32 25.07
N TYR A 488 20.72 -57.23 26.33
CA TYR A 488 19.35 -56.88 26.70
C TYR A 488 19.32 -55.95 27.91
N ALA A 489 18.38 -54.99 27.93
CA ALA A 489 18.12 -54.09 29.06
C ALA A 489 16.64 -54.11 29.47
N GLY A 490 16.32 -53.54 30.64
CA GLY A 490 14.93 -53.39 31.10
C GLY A 490 14.28 -54.65 31.67
N VAL A 491 15.07 -55.70 31.92
CA VAL A 491 14.58 -57.01 32.33
C VAL A 491 15.25 -57.48 33.61
N ILE A 492 14.48 -58.15 34.49
CA ILE A 492 15.01 -58.80 35.69
C ILE A 492 15.05 -60.32 35.56
N ASN A 493 14.24 -60.92 34.68
CA ASN A 493 14.19 -62.35 34.44
C ASN A 493 14.70 -62.69 33.03
N VAL A 494 15.79 -63.45 32.92
CA VAL A 494 16.45 -63.74 31.64
C VAL A 494 16.00 -65.06 31.00
N ARG A 495 14.81 -65.59 31.37
CA ARG A 495 14.19 -66.68 30.61
C ARG A 495 13.76 -66.16 29.23
N ARG A 496 13.77 -67.06 28.25
CA ARG A 496 13.53 -66.73 26.83
C ARG A 496 12.25 -65.92 26.62
N ASP A 497 11.16 -66.28 27.29
CA ASP A 497 9.86 -65.60 27.11
C ASP A 497 9.92 -64.12 27.53
N PHE A 498 10.55 -63.84 28.68
CA PHE A 498 10.73 -62.48 29.18
C PHE A 498 11.70 -61.67 28.30
N LEU A 499 12.77 -62.30 27.81
CA LEU A 499 13.71 -61.64 26.87
C LEU A 499 13.05 -61.27 25.53
N THR A 500 11.98 -61.96 25.14
CA THR A 500 11.24 -61.66 23.89
C THR A 500 10.09 -60.68 24.09
N GLN A 501 9.52 -60.59 25.30
CA GLN A 501 8.29 -59.82 25.54
C GLN A 501 8.53 -58.52 26.31
N GLU A 502 9.53 -58.48 27.20
CA GLU A 502 9.73 -57.37 28.14
C GLU A 502 11.08 -56.67 28.00
N ALA A 503 12.09 -57.36 27.46
CA ALA A 503 13.45 -56.82 27.38
C ALA A 503 13.67 -56.01 26.10
N GLU A 504 14.39 -54.90 26.22
CA GLU A 504 14.88 -54.14 25.08
C GLU A 504 16.18 -54.76 24.57
N LYS A 505 16.20 -55.16 23.30
CA LYS A 505 17.38 -55.78 22.69
C LYS A 505 18.36 -54.71 22.23
N LEU A 506 19.55 -54.70 22.81
CA LEU A 506 20.60 -53.75 22.46
C LEU A 506 21.51 -54.32 21.36
N ILE A 507 21.70 -53.54 20.29
CA ILE A 507 22.51 -53.94 19.14
C ILE A 507 23.80 -53.12 19.12
N PRO A 508 24.97 -53.74 19.32
CA PRO A 508 26.24 -53.03 19.24
C PRO A 508 26.57 -52.69 17.77
N GLU A 509 27.02 -51.46 17.56
CA GLU A 509 27.64 -50.97 16.33
C GLU A 509 29.14 -51.25 16.33
N ALA A 510 29.80 -50.95 17.45
CA ALA A 510 31.24 -51.12 17.65
C ALA A 510 31.57 -51.43 19.11
N SER A 511 32.68 -52.14 19.34
CA SER A 511 33.28 -52.41 20.64
C SER A 511 34.66 -51.77 20.74
N PHE A 512 35.00 -51.28 21.92
CA PHE A 512 36.26 -50.59 22.21
C PHE A 512 36.82 -51.19 23.51
N ILE A 513 37.84 -52.05 23.37
CA ILE A 513 38.58 -52.59 24.51
C ILE A 513 39.70 -51.59 24.87
N HIS A 514 39.92 -51.36 26.16
CA HIS A 514 40.96 -50.43 26.60
C HIS A 514 42.34 -50.89 26.11
N PRO A 515 43.19 -50.00 25.55
CA PRO A 515 44.46 -50.39 24.92
C PRO A 515 45.50 -50.98 25.90
N GLY A 516 45.34 -50.71 27.20
CA GLY A 516 46.17 -51.30 28.25
C GLY A 516 45.79 -52.74 28.64
N TRP A 517 44.69 -53.27 28.12
CA TRP A 517 44.26 -54.64 28.37
C TRP A 517 45.16 -55.63 27.61
N LYS A 518 45.70 -56.63 28.32
CA LYS A 518 46.54 -57.67 27.72
C LYS A 518 45.71 -58.92 27.45
N GLU A 519 45.64 -59.34 26.19
CA GLU A 519 44.96 -60.59 25.83
C GLU A 519 45.79 -61.80 26.26
N GLU A 520 45.23 -62.63 27.13
CA GLU A 520 45.82 -63.88 27.62
C GLU A 520 44.76 -64.98 27.61
N PRO A 521 45.13 -66.27 27.48
CA PRO A 521 44.18 -67.36 27.59
C PRO A 521 43.44 -67.32 28.94
N ALA A 522 42.10 -67.35 28.90
CA ALA A 522 41.25 -67.18 30.09
C ALA A 522 41.56 -68.17 31.23
N GLU A 523 42.06 -69.37 30.90
CA GLU A 523 42.38 -70.43 31.87
C GLU A 523 43.69 -70.18 32.65
N SER A 524 44.60 -69.36 32.10
CA SER A 524 45.92 -69.07 32.66
C SER A 524 46.12 -67.60 33.05
N ARG A 525 45.07 -66.78 32.93
CA ARG A 525 45.14 -65.33 33.17
C ARG A 525 45.41 -65.03 34.64
N VAL A 526 46.44 -64.23 34.89
CA VAL A 526 46.82 -63.75 36.23
C VAL A 526 46.82 -62.21 36.34
N ASP A 527 46.82 -61.52 35.20
CA ASP A 527 46.78 -60.06 35.10
C ASP A 527 45.41 -59.62 34.55
N PHE A 528 44.71 -58.82 35.35
CA PHE A 528 43.41 -58.23 35.03
C PHE A 528 43.47 -56.70 35.05
N ASP A 529 44.67 -56.11 34.97
CA ASP A 529 44.79 -54.66 34.88
C ASP A 529 44.15 -54.15 33.58
N ASN A 530 43.51 -52.98 33.64
CA ASN A 530 42.81 -52.38 32.49
C ASN A 530 41.61 -53.18 31.96
N ASP A 531 40.95 -53.96 32.82
CA ASP A 531 39.76 -54.74 32.48
C ASP A 531 38.49 -53.87 32.30
N ILE A 532 38.44 -53.11 31.21
CA ILE A 532 37.32 -52.23 30.85
C ILE A 532 37.14 -52.13 29.34
N ALA A 533 35.87 -52.08 28.91
CA ALA A 533 35.49 -51.89 27.53
C ALA A 533 34.19 -51.07 27.38
N LEU A 534 34.03 -50.46 26.21
CA LEU A 534 32.84 -49.70 25.80
C LEU A 534 32.21 -50.31 24.55
N LEU A 535 30.89 -50.23 24.47
CA LEU A 535 30.11 -50.64 23.30
C LEU A 535 29.22 -49.47 22.88
N LYS A 536 29.39 -49.02 21.63
CA LYS A 536 28.47 -48.07 20.99
C LYS A 536 27.27 -48.84 20.45
N LEU A 537 26.06 -48.38 20.76
CA LEU A 537 24.82 -48.95 20.26
C LEU A 537 24.45 -48.32 18.92
N ARG A 538 23.90 -49.13 18.01
CA ARG A 538 23.47 -48.69 16.67
C ARG A 538 22.34 -47.66 16.72
N ALA A 539 21.50 -47.70 17.76
CA ALA A 539 20.39 -46.78 17.96
C ALA A 539 20.33 -46.37 19.43
N PRO A 540 19.89 -45.14 19.74
CA PRO A 540 19.67 -44.72 21.12
C PRO A 540 18.55 -45.52 21.76
N VAL A 541 18.73 -45.86 23.03
CA VAL A 541 17.74 -46.57 23.84
C VAL A 541 16.84 -45.55 24.52
N LYS A 542 15.52 -45.79 24.47
CA LYS A 542 14.55 -44.94 25.15
C LYS A 542 14.63 -45.14 26.66
N MET A 543 14.83 -44.05 27.40
CA MET A 543 14.84 -44.08 28.86
C MET A 543 13.44 -44.21 29.41
N GLY A 544 13.32 -44.83 30.57
CA GLY A 544 12.06 -45.08 31.24
C GLY A 544 12.27 -45.68 32.62
N PRO A 545 11.21 -46.23 33.23
CA PRO A 545 11.26 -46.70 34.60
C PRO A 545 12.27 -47.84 34.83
N ASP A 546 12.42 -48.71 33.82
CA ASP A 546 13.25 -49.92 33.89
C ASP A 546 14.59 -49.79 33.15
N ILE A 547 14.78 -48.72 32.36
CA ILE A 547 16.00 -48.46 31.59
C ILE A 547 16.43 -47.02 31.78
N SER A 548 17.55 -46.81 32.46
CA SER A 548 18.19 -45.50 32.63
C SER A 548 19.67 -45.68 32.94
N PRO A 549 20.55 -44.76 32.51
CA PRO A 549 21.98 -44.94 32.68
C PRO A 549 22.40 -44.73 34.13
N ILE A 550 23.54 -45.29 34.52
CA ILE A 550 24.21 -44.94 35.78
C ILE A 550 25.14 -43.74 35.55
N CYS A 551 25.40 -42.93 36.58
CA CYS A 551 26.37 -41.85 36.44
C CYS A 551 27.81 -42.37 36.44
N LEU A 552 28.70 -41.64 35.77
CA LEU A 552 30.14 -41.81 35.92
C LEU A 552 30.63 -41.09 37.19
N PRO A 553 31.71 -41.57 37.84
CA PRO A 553 32.30 -40.88 38.98
C PRO A 553 32.84 -39.49 38.61
N GLY A 554 32.83 -38.56 39.56
CA GLY A 554 33.53 -37.29 39.42
C GLY A 554 35.04 -37.45 39.64
N LYS A 555 35.82 -36.42 39.25
CA LYS A 555 37.27 -36.35 39.50
C LYS A 555 37.65 -35.74 40.84
N SER A 556 36.67 -35.33 41.64
CA SER A 556 36.92 -34.68 42.91
C SER A 556 37.31 -35.70 44.00
N PRO A 557 38.05 -35.29 45.05
CA PRO A 557 38.53 -36.22 46.09
C PRO A 557 37.42 -37.01 46.79
N GLU A 558 36.18 -36.51 46.79
CA GLU A 558 35.01 -37.16 47.38
C GLU A 558 34.62 -38.48 46.68
N TYR A 559 35.09 -38.70 45.44
CA TYR A 559 34.89 -39.95 44.70
C TYR A 559 35.99 -40.99 44.95
N GLU A 560 37.01 -40.68 45.76
CA GLU A 560 37.95 -41.69 46.24
C GLU A 560 37.32 -42.54 47.35
N LEU A 561 37.42 -43.87 47.22
CA LEU A 561 36.70 -44.80 48.09
C LEU A 561 37.46 -45.09 49.38
N GLU A 562 36.77 -44.95 50.52
CA GLU A 562 37.28 -45.33 51.83
C GLU A 562 36.90 -46.78 52.21
N GLU A 563 37.69 -47.40 53.08
CA GLU A 563 37.36 -48.72 53.63
C GLU A 563 36.05 -48.66 54.41
N GLY A 564 35.12 -49.56 54.11
CA GLY A 564 33.79 -49.61 54.69
C GLY A 564 32.70 -48.93 53.87
N THR A 565 33.03 -48.16 52.82
CA THR A 565 32.02 -47.60 51.90
C THR A 565 31.19 -48.72 51.29
N LEU A 566 29.86 -48.60 51.39
CA LEU A 566 28.94 -49.63 50.91
C LEU A 566 28.57 -49.39 49.45
N GLY A 567 28.70 -50.43 48.64
CA GLY A 567 28.24 -50.45 47.24
C GLY A 567 27.34 -51.64 46.97
N TYR A 568 26.51 -51.51 45.94
CA TYR A 568 25.63 -52.57 45.47
C TYR A 568 26.25 -53.26 44.26
N ILE A 569 26.17 -54.58 44.26
CA ILE A 569 26.37 -55.42 43.09
C ILE A 569 25.04 -56.05 42.69
N ALA A 570 24.84 -56.21 41.39
CA ALA A 570 23.68 -56.91 40.85
C ALA A 570 24.07 -57.78 39.65
N GLY A 571 23.46 -58.95 39.54
CA GLY A 571 23.67 -59.81 38.37
C GLY A 571 22.94 -61.16 38.44
N TRP A 572 23.17 -61.96 37.39
CA TRP A 572 22.55 -63.28 37.17
C TRP A 572 23.56 -64.44 37.28
N GLY A 573 24.64 -64.20 38.03
CA GLY A 573 25.75 -65.10 38.24
C GLY A 573 25.46 -66.24 39.20
N ARG A 574 26.38 -67.20 39.24
CA ARG A 574 26.25 -68.46 39.98
C ARG A 574 26.22 -68.21 41.49
N ARG A 575 25.22 -68.76 42.19
CA ARG A 575 25.20 -68.81 43.66
C ARG A 575 26.07 -69.98 44.14
N GLU A 576 26.74 -69.83 45.28
CA GLU A 576 27.75 -70.72 45.92
C GLU A 576 27.71 -72.22 45.55
N LYS A 577 26.53 -72.84 45.38
CA LYS A 577 26.33 -74.12 44.66
C LYS A 577 24.99 -74.12 43.88
N GLY A 578 24.98 -74.39 42.57
CA GLY A 578 23.74 -74.62 41.80
C GLY A 578 23.72 -74.14 40.34
N LYS A 579 22.52 -74.22 39.72
CA LYS A 579 22.24 -73.68 38.37
C LYS A 579 22.24 -72.14 38.38
N LEU A 580 22.57 -71.53 37.24
CA LEU A 580 22.52 -70.08 37.05
C LEU A 580 21.07 -69.55 37.27
N PRO A 581 20.87 -68.52 38.09
CA PRO A 581 19.55 -67.97 38.36
C PRO A 581 18.96 -67.30 37.12
N ALA A 582 17.65 -67.45 36.92
CA ALA A 582 16.94 -66.70 35.88
C ALA A 582 16.65 -65.26 36.30
N ASP A 583 16.47 -65.02 37.60
CA ASP A 583 16.12 -63.71 38.14
C ASP A 583 17.37 -62.95 38.61
N LEU A 584 17.32 -61.61 38.54
CA LEU A 584 18.38 -60.71 38.98
C LEU A 584 18.45 -60.72 40.50
N PHE A 585 19.66 -60.85 41.04
CA PHE A 585 19.93 -60.74 42.47
C PHE A 585 20.82 -59.54 42.74
N LYS A 586 20.69 -58.99 43.95
CA LYS A 586 21.46 -57.86 44.44
C LYS A 586 22.09 -58.16 45.79
N ALA A 587 23.26 -57.58 46.07
CA ALA A 587 23.88 -57.62 47.37
C ALA A 587 24.58 -56.29 47.67
N GLN A 588 24.62 -55.89 48.93
CA GLN A 588 25.38 -54.73 49.38
C GLN A 588 26.65 -55.20 50.06
N ILE A 589 27.80 -54.74 49.59
CA ILE A 589 29.12 -55.15 50.08
C ILE A 589 30.02 -53.93 50.36
N PRO A 590 30.85 -53.98 51.40
CA PRO A 590 31.76 -52.90 51.72
C PRO A 590 33.04 -52.97 50.88
N VAL A 591 33.61 -51.81 50.58
CA VAL A 591 35.01 -51.65 50.16
C VAL A 591 35.91 -52.13 51.29
N VAL A 592 36.95 -52.87 50.95
CA VAL A 592 37.92 -53.41 51.91
C VAL A 592 39.34 -53.12 51.45
N ASN A 593 40.29 -53.11 52.38
CA ASN A 593 41.69 -52.93 52.04
C ASN A 593 42.19 -54.02 51.07
N MET A 594 42.91 -53.62 50.03
CA MET A 594 43.46 -54.51 48.98
C MET A 594 44.30 -55.67 49.55
N ASP A 595 44.97 -55.48 50.68
CA ASP A 595 45.75 -56.53 51.34
C ASP A 595 44.88 -57.72 51.77
N LYS A 596 43.59 -57.51 52.05
CA LYS A 596 42.64 -58.60 52.33
C LYS A 596 42.39 -59.45 51.09
N CYS A 597 42.23 -58.86 49.91
CA CYS A 597 42.13 -59.60 48.65
C CYS A 597 43.40 -60.40 48.35
N ARG A 598 44.59 -59.80 48.57
CA ARG A 598 45.90 -60.47 48.38
C ARG A 598 46.08 -61.69 49.27
N SER A 599 45.45 -61.71 50.45
CA SER A 599 45.60 -62.80 51.42
C SER A 599 44.80 -64.07 51.09
N VAL A 600 43.86 -64.01 50.13
CA VAL A 600 43.03 -65.16 49.75
C VAL A 600 43.78 -66.05 48.76
N LYS A 601 43.97 -67.32 49.10
CA LYS A 601 44.53 -68.32 48.19
C LYS A 601 43.48 -68.83 47.19
N PRO A 602 43.78 -68.94 45.88
CA PRO A 602 42.87 -69.50 44.89
C PRO A 602 42.62 -71.00 45.14
N ASP A 603 41.39 -71.46 44.90
CA ASP A 603 41.05 -72.87 45.00
C ASP A 603 41.64 -73.67 43.81
N GLY A 604 42.48 -74.68 44.09
CA GLY A 604 42.87 -75.70 43.10
C GLY A 604 44.05 -75.38 42.18
N PHE A 605 44.78 -74.29 42.41
CA PHE A 605 46.02 -73.96 41.69
C PHE A 605 47.28 -74.31 42.50
N ASP A 606 48.37 -74.64 41.79
CA ASP A 606 49.71 -74.85 42.34
C ASP A 606 50.19 -73.59 43.10
N ASP A 607 50.95 -73.75 44.19
CA ASP A 607 51.43 -72.65 45.07
C ASP A 607 52.35 -71.64 44.32
N SER A 608 52.56 -71.81 43.01
CA SER A 608 53.39 -70.98 42.13
C SER A 608 52.64 -69.86 41.36
N VAL A 609 51.30 -69.80 41.40
CA VAL A 609 50.52 -68.79 40.65
C VAL A 609 50.23 -67.56 41.51
N VAL A 610 50.70 -66.39 41.07
CA VAL A 610 50.55 -65.10 41.77
C VAL A 610 49.74 -64.14 40.91
N TYR A 611 48.57 -63.73 41.38
CA TYR A 611 47.75 -62.71 40.72
C TYR A 611 48.36 -61.32 40.84
N VAL A 612 48.17 -60.49 39.81
CA VAL A 612 48.60 -59.09 39.78
C VAL A 612 47.50 -58.21 40.35
N PHE A 613 47.84 -57.38 41.33
CA PHE A 613 46.96 -56.41 41.96
C PHE A 613 47.49 -55.00 41.70
N THR A 614 46.68 -54.14 41.08
CA THR A 614 47.07 -52.77 40.71
C THR A 614 46.20 -51.71 41.41
N ASP A 615 46.64 -50.45 41.38
CA ASP A 615 45.88 -49.31 41.90
C ASP A 615 44.66 -48.95 41.02
N ASN A 616 44.49 -49.65 39.90
CA ASN A 616 43.33 -49.57 39.03
C ASN A 616 42.22 -50.54 39.44
N MET A 617 42.34 -51.20 40.60
CA MET A 617 41.38 -52.17 41.10
C MET A 617 40.82 -51.74 42.47
N ILE A 618 39.58 -52.13 42.74
CA ILE A 618 38.91 -52.01 44.04
C ILE A 618 38.74 -53.43 44.60
N CYS A 619 39.05 -53.61 45.88
CA CYS A 619 38.74 -54.82 46.63
C CYS A 619 37.47 -54.58 47.45
N ALA A 620 36.44 -55.44 47.31
CA ALA A 620 35.20 -55.32 48.07
C ALA A 620 34.66 -56.70 48.47
N GLY A 621 33.99 -56.80 49.62
CA GLY A 621 33.41 -58.07 50.10
C GLY A 621 33.61 -58.32 51.59
N GLY A 622 33.66 -59.60 51.97
CA GLY A 622 33.74 -60.04 53.38
C GLY A 622 32.77 -61.15 53.74
N GLY A 623 32.67 -62.19 52.90
CA GLY A 623 31.84 -63.38 53.12
C GLY A 623 30.68 -63.57 52.12
N LYS A 624 30.50 -62.61 51.20
CA LYS A 624 29.68 -62.70 49.97
C LYS A 624 30.32 -61.85 48.89
N ASP A 625 30.29 -62.33 47.64
CA ASP A 625 30.95 -61.70 46.50
C ASP A 625 30.22 -62.01 45.18
N SER A 626 30.45 -61.18 44.17
CA SER A 626 30.14 -61.43 42.77
C SER A 626 30.76 -62.75 42.30
N CYS A 627 30.06 -63.48 41.44
CA CYS A 627 30.47 -64.82 41.01
C CYS A 627 30.37 -64.95 39.48
N GLN A 628 30.78 -66.10 38.93
CA GLN A 628 30.71 -66.37 37.49
C GLN A 628 29.34 -66.01 36.90
N GLY A 629 29.31 -65.11 35.92
CA GLY A 629 28.10 -64.63 35.24
C GLY A 629 27.65 -63.22 35.62
N ASP A 630 28.32 -62.57 36.59
CA ASP A 630 28.11 -61.17 36.95
C ASP A 630 29.16 -60.22 36.33
N SER A 631 30.19 -60.78 35.69
CA SER A 631 31.31 -60.05 35.08
C SER A 631 30.85 -58.90 34.19
N GLY A 632 31.48 -57.75 34.33
CA GLY A 632 31.16 -56.52 33.62
C GLY A 632 29.98 -55.72 34.18
N GLY A 633 29.26 -56.23 35.18
CA GLY A 633 28.21 -55.50 35.89
C GLY A 633 28.77 -54.38 36.77
N ALA A 634 27.88 -53.49 37.23
CA ALA A 634 28.27 -52.33 38.02
C ALA A 634 28.47 -52.65 39.52
N TYR A 635 29.53 -52.10 40.11
CA TYR A 635 29.61 -51.81 41.53
C TYR A 635 29.10 -50.38 41.75
N ALA A 636 27.82 -50.28 42.07
CA ALA A 636 27.09 -49.02 42.16
C ALA A 636 27.19 -48.45 43.58
N ILE A 637 27.69 -47.22 43.70
CA ILE A 637 27.81 -46.50 44.97
C ILE A 637 26.92 -45.27 44.93
N GLN A 638 26.32 -44.93 46.07
CA GLN A 638 25.54 -43.71 46.22
C GLN A 638 26.44 -42.48 46.06
N ASP A 639 26.01 -41.52 45.25
CA ASP A 639 26.82 -40.34 44.94
C ASP A 639 27.04 -39.49 46.21
N PRO A 640 28.30 -39.17 46.56
CA PRO A 640 28.62 -38.42 47.79
C PRO A 640 28.07 -36.98 47.78
N LEU A 641 27.85 -36.41 46.59
CA LEU A 641 27.31 -35.06 46.38
C LEU A 641 25.80 -35.07 46.19
N ASN A 642 25.19 -36.21 45.88
CA ASN A 642 23.74 -36.35 45.72
C ASN A 642 23.21 -37.71 46.17
N ALA A 643 22.63 -37.76 47.37
CA ALA A 643 22.09 -38.98 47.96
C ALA A 643 20.97 -39.66 47.14
N THR A 644 20.38 -39.02 46.14
CA THR A 644 19.36 -39.66 45.28
C THR A 644 19.94 -40.35 44.05
N ARG A 645 21.25 -40.20 43.80
CA ARG A 645 21.95 -40.74 42.63
C ARG A 645 22.93 -41.84 43.00
N TYR A 646 23.18 -42.71 42.03
CA TYR A 646 24.22 -43.72 42.05
C TYR A 646 25.17 -43.52 40.89
N TYR A 647 26.44 -43.80 41.12
CA TYR A 647 27.48 -43.84 40.10
C TYR A 647 28.16 -45.21 40.06
N VAL A 648 28.75 -45.53 38.92
CA VAL A 648 29.55 -46.76 38.76
C VAL A 648 30.96 -46.52 39.29
N ALA A 649 31.23 -47.00 40.50
CA ALA A 649 32.55 -46.88 41.11
C ALA A 649 33.51 -47.95 40.57
N GLY A 650 32.98 -49.14 40.31
CA GLY A 650 33.72 -50.28 39.79
C GLY A 650 32.95 -51.10 38.77
N LEU A 651 33.67 -51.85 37.94
CA LEU A 651 33.11 -52.91 37.10
C LEU A 651 33.52 -54.27 37.65
N ILE A 652 32.58 -55.21 37.76
CA ILE A 652 32.86 -56.56 38.25
C ILE A 652 33.89 -57.21 37.30
N SER A 653 35.08 -57.50 37.80
CA SER A 653 36.19 -58.01 37.00
C SER A 653 36.43 -59.49 37.29
N TRP A 654 37.04 -59.81 38.42
CA TRP A 654 37.38 -61.19 38.81
C TRP A 654 37.39 -61.36 40.34
N GLY A 655 37.56 -62.59 40.82
CA GLY A 655 37.72 -62.86 42.25
C GLY A 655 38.49 -64.16 42.51
N PRO A 656 39.43 -64.20 43.48
CA PRO A 656 40.26 -65.37 43.77
C PRO A 656 39.44 -66.56 44.28
N LYS A 657 38.31 -66.27 44.96
CA LYS A 657 37.34 -67.28 45.40
C LYS A 657 35.95 -66.67 45.53
N CYS A 658 35.01 -67.19 44.74
CA CYS A 658 33.59 -66.86 44.82
C CYS A 658 33.08 -66.93 46.27
N GLY A 659 32.41 -65.87 46.72
CA GLY A 659 31.87 -65.77 48.08
C GLY A 659 32.84 -65.26 49.15
N THR A 660 34.03 -64.76 48.79
CA THR A 660 34.98 -64.16 49.75
C THR A 660 35.14 -62.65 49.56
N PHE A 661 36.00 -62.24 48.62
CA PHE A 661 36.24 -60.88 48.17
C PHE A 661 36.37 -60.85 46.66
N GLY A 662 35.83 -59.80 46.06
CA GLY A 662 35.88 -59.57 44.61
C GLY A 662 36.74 -58.37 44.26
N LEU A 663 37.22 -58.39 43.03
CA LEU A 663 37.95 -57.30 42.41
C LEU A 663 37.12 -56.62 41.34
N TYR A 664 37.19 -55.30 41.35
CA TYR A 664 36.42 -54.44 40.49
C TYR A 664 37.34 -53.44 39.81
N THR A 665 37.20 -53.24 38.50
CA THR A 665 37.97 -52.23 37.76
C THR A 665 37.56 -50.84 38.24
N LYS A 666 38.52 -50.05 38.76
CA LYS A 666 38.28 -48.73 39.36
C LYS A 666 37.97 -47.68 38.29
N VAL A 667 36.68 -47.41 38.05
CA VAL A 667 36.22 -46.61 36.89
C VAL A 667 36.79 -45.19 36.87
N VAL A 668 36.98 -44.56 38.04
CA VAL A 668 37.54 -43.19 38.11
C VAL A 668 38.91 -43.05 37.44
N ARG A 669 39.69 -44.15 37.37
CA ARG A 669 41.00 -44.17 36.69
C ARG A 669 40.90 -44.15 35.15
N TYR A 670 39.72 -44.42 34.60
CA TYR A 670 39.48 -44.55 33.16
C TYR A 670 38.56 -43.47 32.59
N LEU A 671 38.17 -42.46 33.38
CA LEU A 671 37.25 -41.40 32.94
C LEU A 671 37.72 -40.68 31.67
N ASP A 672 39.01 -40.37 31.57
CA ASP A 672 39.57 -39.70 30.39
C ASP A 672 39.38 -40.56 29.14
N TRP A 673 39.77 -41.84 29.20
CA TRP A 673 39.57 -42.78 28.10
C TRP A 673 38.08 -42.96 27.73
N ILE A 674 37.19 -43.05 28.73
CA ILE A 674 35.74 -43.17 28.50
C ILE A 674 35.22 -41.96 27.74
N THR A 675 35.49 -40.76 28.25
CA THR A 675 35.01 -39.51 27.66
C THR A 675 35.58 -39.25 26.27
N GLU A 676 36.88 -39.51 26.07
CA GLU A 676 37.53 -39.36 24.77
C GLU A 676 36.96 -40.34 23.74
N THR A 677 36.78 -41.62 24.11
CA THR A 677 36.20 -42.63 23.22
C THR A 677 34.77 -42.28 22.85
N MET A 678 33.95 -41.86 23.82
CA MET A 678 32.57 -41.46 23.57
C MET A 678 32.49 -40.26 22.63
N HIS A 679 33.34 -39.24 22.81
CA HIS A 679 33.35 -38.03 21.99
C HIS A 679 33.88 -38.28 20.56
N GLN A 680 34.94 -39.08 20.41
CA GLN A 680 35.52 -39.39 19.08
C GLN A 680 34.57 -40.21 18.19
N HIS A 681 33.64 -40.93 18.81
CA HIS A 681 32.74 -41.85 18.15
C HIS A 681 31.28 -41.52 18.44
N GLU A 682 30.89 -40.29 18.77
CA GLU A 682 29.48 -39.91 19.01
C GLU A 682 28.66 -39.88 17.72
#